data_AF-A0A8H3DDX6-F1
#
_entry.id   AF-A0A8H3DDX6-F1
#
_cell.length_a   1.000
_cell.length_b   1.000
_cell.length_c   1.000
_cell.angle_alpha   90.00
_cell.angle_beta   90.00
_cell.angle_gamma   90.00
#
_symmetry.space_group_name_H-M   'P 1'
#
loop_
_entity.id
_entity.type
_entity.pdbx_description
1 polymer ?
#
loop_
_entity_poly.entity_id
_entity_poly.type
_entity_poly.pdbx_seq_one_letter_code
_entity_poly.pdbx_strand_id
1 'polypeptide(L)'
;MPTTSTSHSPRRRVKLDLDNKPPQEPTPKSSQAMSLIPEWATKAASNRRSWKLLVRCWVATWVCFILILPNKTLPAMGNAAFFAAIASFIAPPAMALQMYFFAMLTLMIGCLLGWAWGSAAMAAALQARDQVLLGRALLSAQQAATNQANPDAYFRKAVFRGDFLDARSTVVFGVFLGVGAFALALMRIKSPKLTLASIFGTIFLDVICSYGPLFPSGQYLILQTFLVSSSIYIAVGLVTIILIFPETLSHEWLESYASVLDLTKSLVDMQEKVLTDSPEQLNIEIEGNTLSKIDGIQAGSLAAFQAFTAKSPMLNLEFSYGRWSATDIQALELPLRALLTRARGLSSFTAQYSHHLCTRADSLPHSSAVSRATTNSREASESLDEAQTSKTTKRKKMTLRVQDTHRLMHVRGHVTALEVSQHMHITDMIPIVYTATANLRKSLSKALENMSAAVRDVNSRRYKSVKQEPLDNLRSAREALREALATYKESGRIAIVQPLADAVDSVSGKLLDEHGRPAVSFRPLFICFVLESNLCWTAETTITLMNQLIELMEERKRNRLWAPTGLRKIGNLLRREEGTAPIQGDVNPMPEPSNDDEYSRMYRRDPDARPPKGIIQNLTYAVWSVWHFFRSNEAVFAIKYTIVTIALWLPQVLKSSAEFTYNEKGLWALIMAQFGLNMYMSDQIGQFVARILGTIGGGILGMVIWYIGSGHGTGNPYGIAAAFAVFVIPMLFARLFWTQRMVECIMLSVTSVLVVGYSWIDTHLPSQGNPGYGYQIFWRRVVLVLVGFAASFIMMLLPPQSSRKALRLGTASTVSQISQLYGLLISSWLTVEEEAQEEKVNGKEDHAEENKSTSHPYEKWQPAFRAKLMSVAGALAAQKMQMTTIKWERNIRGGWPAEHYEKLLEIQFKMLSDLIQASLVIDYVLSPQWRHRLLHKTSFLNPNLISDVMAIFGIVSMSLETGHPVHEVLPSNLLDRSIYHDDQTRTVGERFKRFDRIDGEEAAEFAPIADEPLTGQKLMSMEYSTFATGVSAAFHLLHVSSLIA
;
A
#
# COMPACT_ATOMS: atom_id res chain seq x y z
N MET A 1 -67.97 -14.51 67.43
CA MET A 1 -68.52 -13.19 67.06
C MET A 1 -67.38 -12.18 67.01
N PRO A 2 -67.30 -11.27 66.02
CA PRO A 2 -67.35 -11.50 64.58
C PRO A 2 -66.11 -10.85 63.88
N THR A 3 -65.71 -11.30 62.67
CA THR A 3 -65.61 -10.53 61.39
C THR A 3 -64.66 -9.32 61.38
N THR A 4 -63.81 -9.00 60.39
CA THR A 4 -64.01 -8.96 58.93
C THR A 4 -62.74 -8.43 58.22
N SER A 5 -62.44 -9.02 57.05
CA SER A 5 -62.10 -8.42 55.74
C SER A 5 -60.85 -7.54 55.51
N THR A 6 -59.91 -8.10 54.75
CA THR A 6 -59.26 -7.57 53.52
C THR A 6 -59.26 -6.06 53.22
N SER A 7 -58.08 -5.45 53.06
CA SER A 7 -57.72 -4.68 51.84
C SER A 7 -56.21 -4.41 51.70
N HIS A 8 -55.77 -4.38 50.45
CA HIS A 8 -54.47 -4.09 49.85
C HIS A 8 -53.41 -3.28 50.65
N SER A 9 -52.19 -3.81 50.73
CA SER A 9 -50.96 -3.03 50.95
C SER A 9 -50.28 -2.65 49.62
N PRO A 10 -49.87 -1.39 49.41
CA PRO A 10 -49.29 -0.93 48.15
C PRO A 10 -47.80 -1.32 48.03
N ARG A 11 -47.39 -1.65 46.80
CA ARG A 11 -45.97 -1.84 46.42
C ARG A 11 -45.16 -0.59 46.76
N ARG A 12 -44.19 -0.76 47.66
CA ARG A 12 -43.16 0.22 48.01
C ARG A 12 -42.29 0.46 46.77
N ARG A 13 -42.51 1.56 46.04
CA ARG A 13 -41.53 2.08 45.08
C ARG A 13 -40.30 2.54 45.86
N VAL A 14 -39.23 1.76 45.81
CA VAL A 14 -37.89 2.25 46.10
C VAL A 14 -37.50 3.18 44.95
N LYS A 15 -37.36 4.48 45.23
CA LYS A 15 -36.69 5.42 44.31
C LYS A 15 -35.23 4.98 44.22
N LEU A 16 -34.83 4.46 43.06
CA LEU A 16 -33.43 4.38 42.68
C LEU A 16 -33.02 5.78 42.20
N ASP A 17 -32.27 6.48 43.05
CA ASP A 17 -31.59 7.72 42.65
C ASP A 17 -30.60 7.40 41.53
N LEU A 18 -30.90 7.87 40.33
CA LEU A 18 -30.13 7.66 39.09
C LEU A 18 -29.04 8.72 38.86
N ASP A 19 -28.61 9.43 39.90
CA ASP A 19 -27.62 10.52 39.80
C ASP A 19 -26.34 10.23 40.60
N ASN A 20 -25.73 9.07 40.35
CA ASN A 20 -24.34 8.82 40.75
C ASN A 20 -23.49 8.49 39.53
N LYS A 21 -23.14 9.54 38.76
CA LYS A 21 -21.99 9.47 37.85
C LYS A 21 -20.73 9.25 38.70
N PRO A 22 -19.85 8.29 38.36
CA PRO A 22 -18.56 8.18 39.02
C PRO A 22 -17.80 9.50 38.85
N PRO A 23 -16.96 9.91 39.83
CA PRO A 23 -16.19 11.13 39.72
C PRO A 23 -15.34 11.05 38.44
N GLN A 24 -15.64 11.92 37.47
CA GLN A 24 -14.82 12.12 36.31
C GLN A 24 -13.46 12.60 36.80
N GLU A 25 -12.43 11.76 36.67
CA GLU A 25 -11.07 12.26 36.65
C GLU A 25 -11.00 13.41 35.64
N PRO A 26 -10.36 14.54 35.99
CA PRO A 26 -10.24 15.66 35.08
C PRO A 26 -9.43 15.22 33.86
N THR A 27 -10.14 14.88 32.79
CA THR A 27 -9.54 14.78 31.46
C THR A 27 -8.76 16.07 31.22
N PRO A 28 -7.46 15.99 30.87
CA PRO A 28 -6.68 17.20 30.63
C PRO A 28 -7.37 17.95 29.50
N LYS A 29 -7.85 19.16 29.80
CA LYS A 29 -8.41 20.08 28.80
C LYS A 29 -7.34 20.32 27.74
N SER A 30 -7.38 19.58 26.63
CA SER A 30 -6.58 19.93 25.46
C SER A 30 -7.08 21.28 24.98
N SER A 31 -6.20 22.27 24.91
CA SER A 31 -6.53 23.60 24.43
C SER A 31 -7.22 23.51 23.06
N GLN A 32 -8.28 24.30 22.83
CA GLN A 32 -9.00 24.38 21.55
C GLN A 32 -8.09 24.70 20.35
N ALA A 33 -6.87 25.18 20.58
CA ALA A 33 -5.86 25.37 19.53
C ALA A 33 -5.28 24.05 18.98
N MET A 34 -5.28 22.96 19.76
CA MET A 34 -4.77 21.65 19.33
C MET A 34 -5.72 20.89 18.41
N SER A 35 -7.02 21.23 18.36
CA SER A 35 -7.98 20.56 17.47
C SER A 35 -7.91 21.04 16.01
N LEU A 36 -7.23 22.17 15.75
CA LEU A 36 -6.95 22.67 14.40
C LEU A 36 -5.73 22.02 13.76
N ILE A 37 -4.89 21.33 14.55
CA ILE A 37 -3.68 20.69 14.05
C ILE A 37 -4.03 19.28 13.58
N PRO A 38 -3.72 18.92 12.32
CA PRO A 38 -3.98 17.57 11.82
C PRO A 38 -3.32 16.49 12.68
N GLU A 39 -3.97 15.33 12.82
CA GLU A 39 -3.47 14.21 13.64
C GLU A 39 -2.06 13.73 13.24
N TRP A 40 -1.70 13.81 11.96
CA TRP A 40 -0.36 13.44 11.50
C TRP A 40 0.72 14.35 12.11
N ALA A 41 0.43 15.64 12.26
CA ALA A 41 1.37 16.62 12.78
C ALA A 41 1.51 16.51 14.29
N THR A 42 0.41 16.29 15.01
CA THR A 42 0.46 16.06 16.47
C THR A 42 1.19 14.76 16.81
N LYS A 43 0.96 13.68 16.05
CA LYS A 43 1.68 12.41 16.19
C LYS A 43 3.17 12.52 15.87
N ALA A 44 3.53 13.29 14.84
CA ALA A 44 4.93 13.53 14.51
C ALA A 44 5.63 14.40 15.56
N ALA A 45 4.96 15.46 16.04
CA ALA A 45 5.51 16.40 17.03
C ALA A 45 5.64 15.79 18.43
N SER A 46 4.81 14.82 18.80
CA SER A 46 4.92 14.13 20.10
C SER A 46 6.08 13.13 20.16
N ASN A 47 6.58 12.67 19.01
CA ASN A 47 7.61 11.64 18.96
C ASN A 47 9.03 12.22 19.01
N ARG A 48 9.81 11.84 20.03
CA ARG A 48 11.22 12.25 20.19
C ARG A 48 12.11 11.86 19.00
N ARG A 49 11.81 10.74 18.33
CA ARG A 49 12.57 10.28 17.15
C ARG A 49 12.40 11.25 15.96
N SER A 50 11.18 11.73 15.75
CA SER A 50 10.87 12.74 14.72
C SER A 50 11.71 14.00 14.92
N TRP A 51 11.85 14.47 16.16
CA TRP A 51 12.70 15.62 16.47
C TRP A 51 14.19 15.37 16.20
N LYS A 52 14.73 14.20 16.59
CA LYS A 52 16.13 13.84 16.26
C LYS A 52 16.38 13.87 14.76
N LEU A 53 15.45 13.30 13.99
CA LEU A 53 15.50 13.27 12.53
C LEU A 53 15.44 14.69 11.94
N LEU A 54 14.53 15.52 12.45
CA LEU A 54 14.35 16.90 12.03
C LEU A 54 15.62 17.72 12.29
N VAL A 55 16.20 17.64 13.49
CA VAL A 55 17.43 18.36 13.85
C VAL A 55 18.58 17.98 12.91
N ARG A 56 18.76 16.68 12.64
CA ARG A 56 19.80 16.20 11.71
C ARG A 56 19.64 16.78 10.30
N CYS A 57 18.44 16.74 9.76
CA CYS A 57 18.15 17.28 8.42
C CYS A 57 18.23 18.81 8.38
N TRP A 58 17.81 19.46 9.46
CA TRP A 58 17.86 20.91 9.63
C TRP A 58 19.30 21.41 9.65
N VAL A 59 20.17 20.81 10.47
CA VAL A 59 21.60 21.18 10.50
C VAL A 59 22.23 20.99 9.13
N ALA A 60 22.01 19.86 8.46
CA ALA A 60 22.57 19.62 7.13
C ALA A 60 22.15 20.68 6.10
N THR A 61 20.86 21.02 6.09
CA THR A 61 20.29 22.01 5.16
C THR A 61 20.78 23.42 5.46
N TRP A 62 20.84 23.78 6.74
CA TRP A 62 21.31 25.09 7.19
C TRP A 62 22.80 25.29 6.89
N VAL A 63 23.65 24.28 7.16
CA VAL A 63 25.08 24.32 6.82
C VAL A 63 25.28 24.47 5.31
N CYS A 64 24.53 23.72 4.49
CA CYS A 64 24.61 23.87 3.03
C CYS A 64 24.25 25.29 2.57
N PHE A 65 23.30 25.94 3.23
CA PHE A 65 22.95 27.32 2.92
C PHE A 65 24.01 28.32 3.41
N ILE A 66 24.55 28.14 4.62
CA ILE A 66 25.63 28.98 5.16
C ILE A 66 26.83 28.99 4.22
N LEU A 67 27.19 27.84 3.63
CA LEU A 67 28.34 27.75 2.72
C LEU A 67 28.19 28.62 1.45
N ILE A 68 26.99 29.07 1.11
CA ILE A 68 26.75 29.96 -0.04
C ILE A 68 27.10 31.43 0.30
N LEU A 69 27.08 31.81 1.58
CA LEU A 69 27.15 33.21 1.99
C LEU A 69 28.56 33.82 1.97
N PRO A 70 29.63 33.11 2.37
CA PRO A 70 30.98 33.68 2.37
C PRO A 70 31.54 33.96 0.97
N ASN A 71 32.22 35.10 0.82
CA ASN A 71 32.89 35.50 -0.43
C ASN A 71 33.99 34.56 -0.91
N LYS A 72 34.51 33.66 -0.05
CA LYS A 72 35.51 32.66 -0.45
C LYS A 72 34.88 31.39 -1.02
N THR A 73 33.74 30.97 -0.49
CA THR A 73 33.07 29.73 -0.89
C THR A 73 32.13 29.96 -2.08
N LEU A 74 31.48 31.12 -2.14
CA LEU A 74 30.55 31.46 -3.22
C LEU A 74 31.18 31.39 -4.63
N PRO A 75 32.38 31.94 -4.91
CA PRO A 75 33.02 31.81 -6.22
C PRO A 75 33.44 30.38 -6.55
N ALA A 76 33.81 29.58 -5.55
CA ALA A 76 34.18 28.17 -5.74
C ALA A 76 32.97 27.30 -6.11
N MET A 77 31.80 27.60 -5.53
CA MET A 77 30.53 26.94 -5.86
C MET A 77 29.91 27.48 -7.16
N GLY A 78 30.19 28.75 -7.50
CA GLY A 78 29.74 29.43 -8.71
C GLY A 78 28.23 29.67 -8.78
N ASN A 79 27.71 29.87 -9.99
CA ASN A 79 26.30 30.24 -10.25
C ASN A 79 25.27 29.18 -9.85
N ALA A 80 25.70 27.98 -9.45
CA ALA A 80 24.84 26.88 -9.01
C ALA A 80 24.93 26.61 -7.50
N ALA A 81 25.47 27.54 -6.69
CA ALA A 81 25.74 27.32 -5.28
C ALA A 81 24.50 26.89 -4.45
N PHE A 82 23.32 27.43 -4.77
CA PHE A 82 22.05 27.05 -4.15
C PHE A 82 21.68 25.57 -4.32
N PHE A 83 22.30 24.87 -5.28
CA PHE A 83 22.00 23.47 -5.59
C PHE A 83 22.33 22.54 -4.42
N ALA A 84 23.31 22.90 -3.58
CA ALA A 84 23.63 22.16 -2.36
C ALA A 84 22.44 22.10 -1.38
N ALA A 85 21.79 23.24 -1.14
CA ALA A 85 20.60 23.32 -0.28
C ALA A 85 19.34 22.72 -0.95
N ILE A 86 19.24 22.76 -2.29
CA ILE A 86 18.15 22.08 -3.00
C ILE A 86 18.27 20.56 -2.88
N ALA A 87 19.48 20.02 -3.08
CA ALA A 87 19.75 18.61 -2.96
C ALA A 87 19.37 18.08 -1.56
N SER A 88 19.59 18.88 -0.50
CA SER A 88 19.20 18.51 0.86
C SER A 88 17.69 18.40 1.08
N PHE A 89 16.86 19.15 0.36
CA PHE A 89 15.40 19.02 0.43
C PHE A 89 14.85 17.89 -0.43
N ILE A 90 15.48 17.63 -1.57
CA ILE A 90 15.09 16.54 -2.48
C ILE A 90 15.34 15.20 -1.79
N ALA A 91 16.55 14.99 -1.29
CA ALA A 91 16.99 13.73 -0.68
C ALA A 91 17.63 13.97 0.70
N PRO A 92 16.87 14.42 1.71
CA PRO A 92 17.41 14.76 3.03
C PRO A 92 18.16 13.59 3.68
N PRO A 93 19.10 13.87 4.61
CA PRO A 93 19.78 12.84 5.41
C PRO A 93 18.85 12.22 6.46
N ALA A 94 17.69 11.73 6.03
CA ALA A 94 16.62 11.23 6.86
C ALA A 94 16.67 9.69 7.03
N MET A 95 17.32 9.00 6.11
CA MET A 95 17.41 7.54 6.11
C MET A 95 18.66 7.03 6.84
N ALA A 96 18.72 5.72 7.11
CA ALA A 96 19.92 5.06 7.62
C ALA A 96 21.15 5.30 6.72
N LEU A 97 22.34 5.29 7.33
CA LEU A 97 23.62 5.63 6.69
C LEU A 97 23.85 4.88 5.36
N GLN A 98 23.65 3.56 5.34
CA GLN A 98 23.88 2.75 4.15
C GLN A 98 22.93 3.11 3.00
N MET A 99 21.65 3.35 3.32
CA MET A 99 20.65 3.74 2.33
C MET A 99 20.95 5.12 1.75
N TYR A 100 21.37 6.05 2.62
CA TYR A 100 21.77 7.40 2.19
C TYR A 100 22.98 7.34 1.28
N PHE A 101 23.99 6.55 1.63
CA PHE A 101 25.17 6.35 0.80
C PHE A 101 24.81 5.80 -0.59
N PHE A 102 23.96 4.77 -0.67
CA PHE A 102 23.49 4.26 -1.96
C PHE A 102 22.67 5.29 -2.74
N ALA A 103 21.77 6.04 -2.09
CA ALA A 103 21.01 7.10 -2.73
C ALA A 103 21.93 8.18 -3.32
N MET A 104 22.92 8.65 -2.55
CA MET A 104 23.91 9.63 -3.02
C MET A 104 24.81 9.08 -4.12
N LEU A 105 25.17 7.79 -4.06
CA LEU A 105 25.92 7.11 -5.13
C LEU A 105 25.10 7.06 -6.43
N THR A 106 23.82 6.69 -6.37
CA THR A 106 22.94 6.68 -7.55
C THR A 106 22.76 8.08 -8.14
N LEU A 107 22.63 9.11 -7.29
CA LEU A 107 22.61 10.50 -7.72
C LEU A 107 23.90 10.86 -8.46
N MET A 108 25.07 10.54 -7.90
CA MET A 108 26.36 10.82 -8.52
C MET A 108 26.56 10.06 -9.83
N ILE A 109 26.15 8.80 -9.90
CA ILE A 109 26.15 8.01 -11.14
C ILE A 109 25.27 8.69 -12.20
N GLY A 110 24.09 9.19 -11.83
CA GLY A 110 23.23 9.98 -12.70
C GLY A 110 23.94 11.22 -13.26
N CYS A 111 24.54 12.04 -12.38
CA CYS A 111 25.31 13.21 -12.76
C CYS A 111 26.44 12.86 -13.75
N LEU A 112 27.22 11.81 -13.45
CA LEU A 112 28.34 11.37 -14.29
C LEU A 112 27.86 10.81 -15.64
N LEU A 113 26.74 10.10 -15.67
CA LEU A 113 26.15 9.57 -16.90
C LEU A 113 25.66 10.72 -17.80
N GLY A 114 24.93 11.68 -17.25
CA GLY A 114 24.50 12.88 -17.97
C GLY A 114 25.69 13.70 -18.48
N TRP A 115 26.72 13.88 -17.66
CA TRP A 115 27.96 14.55 -18.05
C TRP A 115 28.73 13.81 -19.15
N ALA A 116 28.89 12.49 -19.03
CA ALA A 116 29.61 11.68 -20.01
C ALA A 116 28.90 11.70 -21.37
N TRP A 117 27.58 11.52 -21.37
CA TRP A 117 26.77 11.58 -22.59
C TRP A 117 26.77 12.98 -23.21
N GLY A 118 26.64 14.04 -22.39
CA GLY A 118 26.75 15.42 -22.86
C GLY A 118 28.14 15.79 -23.37
N SER A 119 29.20 15.22 -22.79
CA SER A 119 30.58 15.41 -23.26
C SER A 119 30.82 14.71 -24.60
N ALA A 120 30.24 13.52 -24.80
CA ALA A 120 30.23 12.86 -26.11
C ALA A 120 29.49 13.71 -27.15
N ALA A 121 28.35 14.32 -26.78
CA ALA A 121 27.63 15.25 -27.63
C ALA A 121 28.50 16.46 -28.02
N MET A 122 29.19 17.06 -27.05
CA MET A 122 30.11 18.19 -27.27
C MET A 122 31.24 17.81 -28.23
N ALA A 123 31.91 16.67 -28.01
CA ALA A 123 33.00 16.20 -28.86
C ALA A 123 32.54 15.97 -30.31
N ALA A 124 31.40 15.30 -30.50
CA ALA A 124 30.82 15.06 -31.82
C ALA A 124 30.39 16.37 -32.50
N ALA A 125 29.78 17.30 -31.74
CA ALA A 125 29.30 18.57 -32.27
C ALA A 125 30.44 19.49 -32.72
N LEU A 126 31.56 19.52 -31.99
CA LEU A 126 32.75 20.28 -32.37
C LEU A 126 33.39 19.77 -33.67
N GLN A 127 33.36 18.46 -33.91
CA GLN A 127 33.83 17.87 -35.17
C GLN A 127 32.91 18.18 -36.34
N ALA A 128 31.59 18.23 -36.11
CA ALA A 128 30.61 18.58 -37.12
C ALA A 128 30.59 20.07 -37.48
N ARG A 129 31.23 20.92 -36.66
CA ARG A 129 31.17 22.38 -36.75
C ARG A 129 31.95 22.95 -37.93
N ASP A 130 31.38 23.95 -38.61
CA ASP A 130 32.06 24.69 -39.67
C ASP A 130 33.11 25.65 -39.08
N GLN A 131 34.39 25.29 -39.28
CA GLN A 131 35.54 26.04 -38.80
C GLN A 131 35.69 27.41 -39.49
N VAL A 132 35.24 27.54 -40.75
CA VAL A 132 35.33 28.80 -41.51
C VAL A 132 34.32 29.81 -40.97
N LEU A 133 33.09 29.36 -40.73
CA LEU A 133 32.04 30.19 -40.13
C LEU A 133 32.43 30.63 -38.71
N LEU A 134 32.96 29.70 -37.91
CA LEU A 134 33.44 29.99 -36.56
C LEU A 134 34.57 31.03 -36.56
N GLY A 135 35.56 30.87 -37.44
CA GLY A 135 36.66 31.83 -37.56
C GLY A 135 36.19 33.25 -37.90
N ARG A 136 35.22 33.36 -38.84
CA ARG A 136 34.59 34.65 -39.18
C ARG A 136 33.82 35.25 -38.00
N ALA A 137 33.04 34.45 -37.30
CA ALA A 137 32.26 34.89 -36.14
C ALA A 137 33.18 35.39 -35.01
N LEU A 138 34.26 34.66 -34.71
CA LEU A 138 35.24 35.04 -33.68
C LEU A 138 35.95 36.35 -34.03
N LEU A 139 36.41 36.52 -35.28
CA LEU A 139 37.03 37.77 -35.72
C LEU A 139 36.06 38.95 -35.60
N SER A 140 34.81 38.78 -36.04
CA SER A 140 33.79 39.83 -35.93
C SER A 140 33.48 40.21 -34.48
N ALA A 141 33.42 39.21 -33.58
CA ALA A 141 33.18 39.43 -32.17
C ALA A 141 34.37 40.12 -31.48
N GLN A 142 35.61 39.76 -31.84
CA GLN A 142 36.83 40.40 -31.32
C GLN A 142 36.93 41.86 -31.76
N GLN A 143 36.66 42.16 -33.04
CA GLN A 143 36.63 43.52 -33.56
C GLN A 143 35.58 44.37 -32.85
N ALA A 144 34.37 43.82 -32.65
CA ALA A 144 33.31 44.51 -31.94
C ALA A 144 33.60 44.69 -30.44
N ALA A 145 34.30 43.73 -29.80
CA ALA A 145 34.70 43.79 -28.40
C ALA A 145 35.76 44.88 -28.14
N THR A 146 36.66 45.13 -29.11
CA THR A 146 37.74 46.13 -28.99
C THR A 146 37.20 47.56 -28.82
N ASN A 147 35.99 47.82 -29.33
CA ASN A 147 35.32 49.12 -29.23
C ASN A 147 34.47 49.30 -27.96
N GLN A 148 34.52 48.34 -27.02
CA GLN A 148 33.72 48.34 -25.79
C GLN A 148 34.59 48.59 -24.56
N ALA A 149 34.03 49.25 -23.54
CA ALA A 149 34.72 49.52 -22.28
C ALA A 149 35.12 48.24 -21.51
N ASN A 150 34.43 47.11 -21.75
CA ASN A 150 34.78 45.81 -21.18
C ASN A 150 34.66 44.70 -22.25
N PRO A 151 35.78 44.34 -22.91
CA PRO A 151 35.77 43.38 -24.02
C PRO A 151 35.31 41.97 -23.58
N ASP A 152 35.65 41.55 -22.36
CA ASP A 152 35.27 40.24 -21.83
C ASP A 152 33.76 40.14 -21.55
N ALA A 153 33.17 41.21 -21.03
CA ALA A 153 31.73 41.26 -20.79
C ALA A 153 30.95 41.23 -22.11
N TYR A 154 31.43 41.94 -23.14
CA TYR A 154 30.86 41.89 -24.47
C TYR A 154 30.96 40.48 -25.08
N PHE A 155 32.13 39.84 -24.98
CA PHE A 155 32.33 38.49 -25.50
C PHE A 155 31.39 37.47 -24.84
N ARG A 156 31.23 37.53 -23.51
CA ARG A 156 30.25 36.69 -22.78
C ARG A 156 28.82 36.94 -23.26
N LYS A 157 28.45 38.20 -23.53
CA LYS A 157 27.14 38.54 -24.07
C LYS A 157 26.95 37.98 -25.48
N ALA A 158 27.96 38.07 -26.35
CA ALA A 158 27.92 37.52 -27.72
C ALA A 158 27.72 36.00 -27.73
N VAL A 159 28.32 35.27 -26.77
CA VAL A 159 28.08 33.83 -26.57
C VAL A 159 26.60 33.54 -26.34
N PHE A 160 25.99 34.16 -25.33
CA PHE A 160 24.58 33.90 -24.98
C PHE A 160 23.57 34.56 -25.91
N ARG A 161 23.99 35.53 -26.72
CA ARG A 161 23.23 36.04 -27.87
C ARG A 161 23.15 35.03 -29.01
N GLY A 162 24.00 34.00 -28.99
CA GLY A 162 24.03 32.97 -30.02
C GLY A 162 24.78 33.39 -31.29
N ASP A 163 25.72 34.34 -31.19
CA ASP A 163 26.49 34.80 -32.35
C ASP A 163 27.43 33.72 -32.92
N PHE A 164 27.77 32.72 -32.11
CA PHE A 164 28.60 31.59 -32.51
C PHE A 164 27.79 30.36 -32.94
N LEU A 165 26.46 30.37 -32.90
CA LEU A 165 25.65 29.19 -33.23
C LEU A 165 25.93 28.69 -34.66
N ASP A 166 26.12 27.37 -34.79
CA ASP A 166 26.24 26.67 -36.07
C ASP A 166 25.17 25.57 -36.15
N ALA A 167 24.44 25.53 -37.26
CA ALA A 167 23.39 24.55 -37.50
C ALA A 167 23.90 23.10 -37.40
N ARG A 168 25.11 22.80 -37.90
CA ARG A 168 25.65 21.43 -37.88
C ARG A 168 25.91 20.97 -36.45
N SER A 169 26.62 21.80 -35.68
CA SER A 169 26.90 21.55 -34.26
C SER A 169 25.61 21.45 -33.44
N THR A 170 24.64 22.36 -33.67
CA THR A 170 23.36 22.38 -32.93
C THR A 170 22.54 21.12 -33.20
N VAL A 171 22.44 20.65 -34.44
CA VAL A 171 21.72 19.41 -34.77
C VAL A 171 22.31 18.20 -34.03
N VAL A 172 23.64 18.10 -33.96
CA VAL A 172 24.29 17.01 -33.21
C VAL A 172 23.89 17.06 -31.72
N PHE A 173 23.92 18.23 -31.08
CA PHE A 173 23.45 18.38 -29.70
C PHE A 173 21.98 17.97 -29.53
N GLY A 174 21.12 18.33 -30.49
CA GLY A 174 19.70 17.96 -30.49
C GLY A 174 19.48 16.45 -30.58
N VAL A 175 20.26 15.74 -31.40
CA VAL A 175 20.19 14.27 -31.52
C VAL A 175 20.61 13.60 -30.21
N PHE A 176 21.73 14.04 -29.62
CA PHE A 176 22.21 13.50 -28.34
C PHE A 176 21.23 13.79 -27.18
N LEU A 177 20.67 15.00 -27.14
CA LEU A 177 19.63 15.36 -26.18
C LEU A 177 18.40 14.45 -26.35
N GLY A 178 17.96 14.24 -27.59
CA GLY A 178 16.80 13.40 -27.88
C GLY A 178 16.99 11.94 -27.45
N VAL A 179 18.09 11.32 -27.85
CA VAL A 179 18.41 9.93 -27.49
C VAL A 179 18.63 9.77 -25.97
N GLY A 180 19.35 10.73 -25.36
CA GLY A 180 19.63 10.70 -23.92
C GLY A 180 18.36 10.90 -23.09
N ALA A 181 17.51 11.86 -23.44
CA ALA A 181 16.22 12.09 -22.78
C ALA A 181 15.29 10.87 -22.91
N PHE A 182 15.26 10.22 -24.08
CA PHE A 182 14.51 8.99 -24.29
C PHE A 182 14.97 7.85 -23.37
N ALA A 183 16.29 7.59 -23.32
CA ALA A 183 16.87 6.54 -22.49
C ALA A 183 16.65 6.79 -20.99
N LEU A 184 16.83 8.03 -20.53
CA LEU A 184 16.64 8.42 -19.13
C LEU A 184 15.15 8.36 -18.72
N ALA A 185 14.23 8.71 -19.61
CA ALA A 185 12.79 8.56 -19.39
C ALA A 185 12.39 7.08 -19.25
N LEU A 186 12.92 6.19 -20.09
CA LEU A 186 12.70 4.74 -19.96
C LEU A 186 13.28 4.19 -18.65
N MET A 187 14.49 4.63 -18.28
CA MET A 187 15.11 4.23 -17.02
C MET A 187 14.25 4.63 -15.81
N ARG A 188 13.61 5.81 -15.86
CA ARG A 188 12.70 6.29 -14.79
C ARG A 188 11.48 5.40 -14.60
N ILE A 189 10.89 4.88 -15.69
CA ILE A 189 9.69 4.03 -15.61
C ILE A 189 10.03 2.59 -15.29
N LYS A 190 11.00 2.00 -16.01
CA LYS A 190 11.32 0.58 -15.87
C LYS A 190 12.06 0.27 -14.57
N SER A 191 12.84 1.23 -14.06
CA SER A 191 13.69 1.03 -12.89
C SER A 191 13.47 2.13 -11.84
N PRO A 192 12.39 2.05 -11.04
CA PRO A 192 12.11 3.03 -9.98
C PRO A 192 13.26 3.23 -8.98
N LYS A 193 14.14 2.22 -8.82
CA LYS A 193 15.39 2.27 -8.03
C LYS A 193 16.37 3.34 -8.51
N LEU A 194 16.38 3.61 -9.81
CA LEU A 194 17.31 4.54 -10.46
C LEU A 194 16.64 5.88 -10.80
N THR A 195 15.47 6.18 -10.23
CA THR A 195 14.77 7.45 -10.47
C THR A 195 15.64 8.65 -10.11
N LEU A 196 16.38 8.62 -9.00
CA LEU A 196 17.34 9.69 -8.66
C LEU A 196 18.43 9.82 -9.73
N ALA A 197 19.00 8.72 -10.21
CA ALA A 197 20.00 8.73 -11.26
C ALA A 197 19.43 9.31 -12.57
N SER A 198 18.21 8.95 -12.93
CA SER A 198 17.51 9.45 -14.11
C SER A 198 17.28 10.97 -14.01
N ILE A 199 16.75 11.43 -12.88
CA ILE A 199 16.44 12.86 -12.65
C ILE A 199 17.69 13.74 -12.78
N PHE A 200 18.76 13.39 -12.08
CA PHE A 200 20.00 14.18 -12.11
C PHE A 200 20.74 14.01 -13.44
N GLY A 201 20.67 12.83 -14.05
CA GLY A 201 21.19 12.58 -15.40
C GLY A 201 20.52 13.45 -16.45
N THR A 202 19.19 13.61 -16.37
CA THR A 202 18.45 14.48 -17.30
C THR A 202 18.81 15.95 -17.07
N ILE A 203 18.83 16.44 -15.82
CA ILE A 203 19.23 17.84 -15.54
C ILE A 203 20.61 18.14 -16.12
N PHE A 204 21.59 17.24 -15.91
CA PHE A 204 22.95 17.43 -16.41
C PHE A 204 22.98 17.41 -17.95
N LEU A 205 22.25 16.49 -18.57
CA LEU A 205 22.11 16.43 -20.02
C LEU A 205 21.49 17.71 -20.60
N ASP A 206 20.41 18.20 -20.01
CA ASP A 206 19.72 19.42 -20.45
C ASP A 206 20.66 20.62 -20.40
N VAL A 207 21.39 20.81 -19.30
CA VAL A 207 22.31 21.94 -19.13
C VAL A 207 23.42 21.92 -20.18
N ILE A 208 24.06 20.76 -20.42
CA ILE A 208 25.12 20.66 -21.44
C ILE A 208 24.56 20.88 -22.84
N CYS A 209 23.46 20.22 -23.20
CA CYS A 209 22.90 20.32 -24.54
C CYS A 209 22.26 21.67 -24.83
N SER A 210 21.79 22.40 -23.81
CA SER A 210 21.25 23.75 -23.95
C SER A 210 22.32 24.82 -24.08
N TYR A 211 23.36 24.79 -23.23
CA TYR A 211 24.40 25.82 -23.26
C TYR A 211 25.57 25.49 -24.17
N GLY A 212 25.88 24.21 -24.38
CA GLY A 212 26.99 23.74 -25.21
C GLY A 212 27.03 24.31 -26.63
N PRO A 213 25.92 24.31 -27.39
CA PRO A 213 25.87 24.88 -28.74
C PRO A 213 26.28 26.36 -28.84
N LEU A 214 26.09 27.12 -27.76
CA LEU A 214 26.36 28.56 -27.72
C LEU A 214 27.86 28.86 -27.64
N PHE A 215 28.65 27.96 -27.08
CA PHE A 215 30.09 28.19 -26.91
C PHE A 215 30.86 27.97 -28.23
N PRO A 216 31.86 28.81 -28.53
CA PRO A 216 32.73 28.64 -29.69
C PRO A 216 33.76 27.51 -29.52
N SER A 217 34.00 27.04 -28.29
CA SER A 217 34.99 26.01 -27.95
C SER A 217 34.43 24.97 -26.98
N GLY A 218 35.08 23.82 -26.88
CA GLY A 218 34.63 22.69 -26.05
C GLY A 218 34.70 22.97 -24.55
N GLN A 219 33.56 23.28 -23.94
CA GLN A 219 33.42 23.50 -22.49
C GLN A 219 32.96 22.24 -21.78
N TYR A 220 33.85 21.24 -21.64
CA TYR A 220 33.52 19.96 -21.01
C TYR A 220 33.26 20.07 -19.49
N LEU A 221 33.70 21.15 -18.84
CA LEU A 221 33.54 21.40 -17.41
C LEU A 221 32.40 22.38 -17.08
N ILE A 222 31.47 22.62 -18.00
CA ILE A 222 30.36 23.55 -17.79
C ILE A 222 29.49 23.19 -16.57
N LEU A 223 29.47 21.91 -16.20
CA LEU A 223 28.72 21.37 -15.05
C LEU A 223 29.53 21.29 -13.76
N GLN A 224 30.77 21.76 -13.74
CA GLN A 224 31.63 21.67 -12.55
C GLN A 224 30.96 22.31 -11.32
N THR A 225 30.30 23.45 -11.47
CA THR A 225 29.60 24.15 -10.37
C THR A 225 28.45 23.33 -9.77
N PHE A 226 27.70 22.62 -10.61
CA PHE A 226 26.65 21.69 -10.16
C PHE A 226 27.26 20.49 -9.43
N LEU A 227 28.31 19.89 -9.99
CA LEU A 227 28.98 18.73 -9.39
C LEU A 227 29.62 19.07 -8.04
N VAL A 228 30.29 20.23 -7.94
CA VAL A 228 30.88 20.74 -6.70
C VAL A 228 29.80 20.97 -5.64
N SER A 229 28.71 21.63 -6.00
CA SER A 229 27.59 21.89 -5.07
C SER A 229 26.93 20.61 -4.58
N SER A 230 26.71 19.62 -5.46
CA SER A 230 26.23 18.29 -5.08
C SER A 230 27.21 17.56 -4.17
N SER A 231 28.51 17.63 -4.46
CA SER A 231 29.54 16.96 -3.67
C SER A 231 29.67 17.55 -2.27
N ILE A 232 29.57 18.88 -2.13
CA ILE A 232 29.51 19.57 -0.84
C ILE A 232 28.31 19.07 -0.03
N TYR A 233 27.13 19.00 -0.66
CA TYR A 233 25.94 18.47 0.01
C TYR A 233 26.14 17.02 0.47
N ILE A 234 26.65 16.14 -0.38
CA ILE A 234 26.91 14.74 -0.03
C ILE A 234 27.87 14.65 1.16
N ALA A 235 28.93 15.47 1.18
CA ALA A 235 29.87 15.52 2.30
C ALA A 235 29.19 15.99 3.60
N VAL A 236 28.43 17.10 3.55
CA VAL A 236 27.68 17.61 4.71
C VAL A 236 26.64 16.60 5.20
N GLY A 237 25.94 15.94 4.28
CA GLY A 237 24.96 14.90 4.59
C GLY A 237 25.60 13.68 5.25
N LEU A 238 26.74 13.20 4.76
CA LEU A 238 27.48 12.10 5.38
C LEU A 238 27.98 12.47 6.78
N VAL A 239 28.58 13.65 6.94
CA VAL A 239 29.07 14.13 8.23
C VAL A 239 27.92 14.26 9.24
N THR A 240 26.78 14.83 8.84
CA THR A 240 25.62 14.98 9.73
C THR A 240 24.98 13.64 10.09
N ILE A 241 24.92 12.66 9.18
CA ILE A 241 24.41 11.33 9.51
C ILE A 241 25.33 10.58 10.48
N ILE A 242 26.65 10.72 10.33
CA ILE A 242 27.62 10.04 11.19
C ILE A 242 27.66 10.67 12.58
N LEU A 243 27.64 12.01 12.66
CA LEU A 243 27.85 12.73 13.93
C LEU A 243 26.55 13.03 14.69
N ILE A 244 25.42 13.27 14.00
CA ILE A 244 24.16 13.70 14.62
C ILE A 244 23.18 12.53 14.60
N PHE A 245 23.05 11.83 15.73
CA PHE A 245 22.14 10.68 15.88
C PHE A 245 22.29 9.63 14.75
N PRO A 246 23.44 8.93 14.67
CA PRO A 246 23.65 7.90 13.66
C PRO A 246 22.66 6.74 13.85
N GLU A 247 22.00 6.35 12.76
CA GLU A 247 21.13 5.18 12.69
C GLU A 247 21.65 4.23 11.61
N THR A 248 21.90 2.96 11.98
CA THR A 248 22.19 1.87 11.04
C THR A 248 20.89 1.35 10.43
N LEU A 249 20.96 0.68 9.29
CA LEU A 249 19.81 0.05 8.63
C LEU A 249 19.17 -1.02 9.53
N SER A 250 20.00 -1.81 10.22
CA SER A 250 19.58 -2.78 11.23
C SER A 250 18.86 -2.12 12.41
N HIS A 251 19.25 -0.90 12.82
CA HIS A 251 18.53 -0.17 13.86
C HIS A 251 17.17 0.30 13.37
N GLU A 252 17.11 0.87 12.18
CA GLU A 252 15.86 1.29 11.55
C GLU A 252 14.91 0.11 11.33
N TRP A 253 15.43 -1.03 10.86
CA TRP A 253 14.68 -2.25 10.58
C TRP A 253 14.04 -2.81 11.85
N LEU A 254 14.79 -2.92 12.97
CA LEU A 254 14.23 -3.43 14.24
C LEU A 254 13.14 -2.52 14.81
N GLU A 255 13.27 -1.20 14.62
CA GLU A 255 12.22 -0.27 15.03
C GLU A 255 10.97 -0.41 14.16
N SER A 256 11.13 -0.60 12.84
CA SER A 256 10.01 -0.90 11.95
C SER A 256 9.34 -2.23 12.29
N TYR A 257 10.12 -3.26 12.64
CA TYR A 257 9.61 -4.55 13.09
C TYR A 257 8.77 -4.41 14.37
N ALA A 258 9.28 -3.69 15.38
CA ALA A 258 8.54 -3.40 16.61
C ALA A 258 7.26 -2.59 16.36
N SER A 259 7.29 -1.64 15.42
CA SER A 259 6.09 -0.88 15.03
C SER A 259 5.02 -1.75 14.38
N VAL A 260 5.40 -2.79 13.64
CA VAL A 260 4.45 -3.75 13.03
C VAL A 260 3.82 -4.64 14.10
N LEU A 261 4.60 -5.04 15.11
CA LEU A 261 4.05 -5.72 16.30
C LEU A 261 3.04 -4.85 17.04
N ASP A 262 3.31 -3.54 17.22
CA ASP A 262 2.37 -2.63 17.88
C ASP A 262 1.08 -2.43 17.06
N LEU A 263 1.15 -2.40 15.73
CA LEU A 263 -0.04 -2.36 14.87
C LEU A 263 -0.83 -3.66 14.98
N THR A 264 -0.14 -4.80 15.09
CA THR A 264 -0.77 -6.11 15.32
C THR A 264 -1.45 -6.15 16.70
N LYS A 265 -0.79 -5.62 17.74
CA LYS A 265 -1.39 -5.42 19.07
C LYS A 265 -2.64 -4.55 18.98
N SER A 266 -2.56 -3.42 18.27
CA SER A 266 -3.70 -2.52 18.07
C SER A 266 -4.89 -3.23 17.42
N LEU A 267 -4.65 -4.17 16.50
CA LEU A 267 -5.71 -4.99 15.90
C LEU A 267 -6.36 -5.96 16.89
N VAL A 268 -5.57 -6.53 17.81
CA VAL A 268 -6.07 -7.37 18.92
C VAL A 268 -6.86 -6.54 19.93
N ASP A 269 -6.35 -5.35 20.31
CA ASP A 269 -7.03 -4.44 21.24
C ASP A 269 -8.36 -3.93 20.68
N MET A 270 -8.46 -3.73 19.35
CA MET A 270 -9.71 -3.36 18.70
C MET A 270 -10.81 -4.43 18.81
N GLN A 271 -10.47 -5.69 19.07
CA GLN A 271 -11.49 -6.72 19.32
C GLN A 271 -12.33 -6.43 20.57
N GLU A 272 -11.77 -5.71 21.54
CA GLU A 272 -12.54 -5.26 22.70
C GLU A 272 -13.65 -4.30 22.28
N LYS A 273 -13.33 -3.31 21.44
CA LYS A 273 -14.32 -2.37 20.91
C LYS A 273 -15.36 -3.04 20.03
N VAL A 274 -14.94 -3.98 19.17
CA VAL A 274 -15.88 -4.70 18.29
C VAL A 274 -16.96 -5.45 19.09
N LEU A 275 -16.62 -5.97 20.27
CA LEU A 275 -17.55 -6.71 21.13
C LEU A 275 -18.40 -5.79 22.03
N THR A 276 -18.00 -4.53 22.26
CA THR A 276 -18.72 -3.59 23.13
C THR A 276 -19.49 -2.50 22.39
N ASP A 277 -19.07 -2.16 21.18
CA ASP A 277 -19.66 -1.06 20.39
C ASP A 277 -21.10 -1.37 19.99
N SER A 278 -21.91 -0.31 19.86
CA SER A 278 -23.31 -0.46 19.45
C SER A 278 -23.42 -0.83 17.96
N PRO A 279 -24.55 -1.46 17.54
CA PRO A 279 -24.77 -1.84 16.14
C PRO A 279 -24.65 -0.66 15.15
N GLU A 280 -24.96 0.56 15.58
CA GLU A 280 -24.83 1.78 14.77
C GLU A 280 -23.36 2.14 14.52
N GLN A 281 -22.49 2.02 15.54
CA GLN A 281 -21.05 2.31 15.41
C GLN A 281 -20.28 1.25 14.59
N LEU A 282 -20.89 0.07 14.42
CA LEU A 282 -20.42 -1.04 13.58
C LEU A 282 -21.02 -1.01 12.17
N ASN A 283 -21.92 -0.06 11.88
CA ASN A 283 -22.56 0.04 10.58
C ASN A 283 -21.57 0.55 9.52
N ILE A 284 -21.46 -0.20 8.42
CA ILE A 284 -20.57 0.07 7.27
C ILE A 284 -20.86 1.45 6.65
N GLU A 285 -22.08 1.96 6.79
CA GLU A 285 -22.53 3.21 6.17
C GLU A 285 -22.06 4.48 6.88
N ILE A 286 -21.56 4.40 8.13
CA ILE A 286 -21.10 5.54 8.91
C ILE A 286 -19.59 5.76 8.72
N GLU A 287 -19.21 6.97 8.30
CA GLU A 287 -17.82 7.36 8.12
C GLU A 287 -17.06 7.38 9.46
N GLY A 288 -15.92 6.71 9.56
CA GLY A 288 -15.13 6.59 10.80
C GLY A 288 -15.58 5.50 11.78
N ASN A 289 -16.45 4.59 11.33
CA ASN A 289 -16.87 3.39 12.08
C ASN A 289 -15.69 2.49 12.50
N THR A 290 -15.96 1.54 13.39
CA THR A 290 -14.94 0.62 13.94
C THR A 290 -14.31 -0.27 12.86
N LEU A 291 -15.06 -0.64 11.82
CA LEU A 291 -14.56 -1.42 10.69
C LEU A 291 -13.52 -0.65 9.86
N SER A 292 -13.77 0.62 9.53
CA SER A 292 -12.84 1.47 8.77
C SER A 292 -11.52 1.71 9.52
N LYS A 293 -11.57 1.76 10.86
CA LYS A 293 -10.38 1.81 11.72
C LYS A 293 -9.57 0.52 11.64
N ILE A 294 -10.24 -0.64 11.68
CA ILE A 294 -9.60 -1.95 11.52
C ILE A 294 -8.95 -2.07 10.14
N ASP A 295 -9.67 -1.72 9.08
CA ASP A 295 -9.15 -1.70 7.71
C ASP A 295 -7.93 -0.77 7.59
N GLY A 296 -7.98 0.39 8.24
CA GLY A 296 -6.86 1.34 8.32
C GLY A 296 -5.64 0.77 9.03
N ILE A 297 -5.81 0.07 10.16
CA ILE A 297 -4.73 -0.61 10.89
C ILE A 297 -4.12 -1.71 10.03
N GLN A 298 -4.94 -2.50 9.34
CA GLN A 298 -4.47 -3.58 8.46
C GLN A 298 -3.72 -3.07 7.23
N ALA A 299 -4.24 -2.02 6.59
CA ALA A 299 -3.52 -1.37 5.50
C ALA A 299 -2.20 -0.78 5.99
N GLY A 300 -2.19 -0.18 7.18
CA GLY A 300 -1.00 0.34 7.84
C GLY A 300 0.03 -0.75 8.18
N SER A 301 -0.40 -1.90 8.69
CA SER A 301 0.50 -3.01 9.05
C SER A 301 1.11 -3.67 7.81
N LEU A 302 0.33 -3.83 6.75
CA LEU A 302 0.81 -4.31 5.44
C LEU A 302 1.83 -3.34 4.83
N ALA A 303 1.50 -2.04 4.81
CA ALA A 303 2.41 -1.01 4.28
C ALA A 303 3.72 -0.93 5.10
N ALA A 304 3.62 -1.00 6.43
CA ALA A 304 4.80 -1.02 7.30
C ALA A 304 5.65 -2.29 7.06
N PHE A 305 5.01 -3.45 6.88
CA PHE A 305 5.68 -4.71 6.58
C PHE A 305 6.43 -4.65 5.25
N GLN A 306 5.77 -4.19 4.18
CA GLN A 306 6.40 -4.02 2.87
C GLN A 306 7.57 -3.02 2.92
N ALA A 307 7.42 -1.93 3.68
CA ALA A 307 8.44 -0.87 3.77
C ALA A 307 9.76 -1.35 4.39
N PHE A 308 9.72 -2.23 5.41
CA PHE A 308 10.97 -2.78 5.98
C PHE A 308 11.45 -4.02 5.21
N THR A 309 10.54 -4.83 4.64
CA THR A 309 10.92 -5.99 3.80
C THR A 309 11.70 -5.53 2.56
N ALA A 310 11.33 -4.39 1.98
CA ALA A 310 12.09 -3.72 0.92
C ALA A 310 13.54 -3.39 1.32
N LYS A 311 13.81 -3.24 2.61
CA LYS A 311 15.16 -2.97 3.16
C LYS A 311 15.91 -4.24 3.53
N SER A 312 15.21 -5.38 3.69
CA SER A 312 15.80 -6.65 4.10
C SER A 312 17.00 -7.08 3.24
N PRO A 313 16.97 -7.00 1.89
CA PRO A 313 18.11 -7.40 1.07
C PRO A 313 19.38 -6.57 1.31
N MET A 314 19.24 -5.33 1.78
CA MET A 314 20.35 -4.40 2.04
C MET A 314 20.95 -4.57 3.43
N LEU A 315 20.33 -5.33 4.35
CA LEU A 315 20.85 -5.54 5.71
C LEU A 315 22.25 -6.16 5.72
N ASN A 316 22.56 -7.04 4.76
CA ASN A 316 23.86 -7.72 4.68
C ASN A 316 24.98 -6.85 4.08
N LEU A 317 24.68 -5.58 3.73
CA LEU A 317 25.61 -4.65 3.08
C LEU A 317 26.21 -3.62 4.05
N GLU A 318 25.77 -3.58 5.30
CA GLU A 318 26.28 -2.63 6.29
C GLU A 318 27.14 -3.27 7.38
N PHE A 319 27.97 -2.44 8.01
CA PHE A 319 28.50 -2.74 9.34
C PHE A 319 27.42 -2.44 10.38
N SER A 320 27.14 -3.38 11.27
CA SER A 320 26.18 -3.20 12.35
C SER A 320 26.80 -3.52 13.69
N TYR A 321 26.64 -2.63 14.66
CA TYR A 321 26.98 -2.91 16.05
C TYR A 321 25.71 -3.23 16.83
N GLY A 322 25.64 -4.43 17.40
CA GLY A 322 24.47 -4.87 18.16
C GLY A 322 24.52 -6.34 18.55
N ARG A 323 23.46 -6.77 19.24
CA ARG A 323 23.29 -8.16 19.72
C ARG A 323 23.06 -9.14 18.57
N TRP A 324 22.24 -8.75 17.60
CA TRP A 324 21.80 -9.59 16.49
C TRP A 324 22.49 -9.23 15.18
N SER A 325 22.82 -10.25 14.39
CA SER A 325 23.38 -10.09 13.05
C SER A 325 22.30 -9.80 12.00
N ALA A 326 22.71 -9.37 10.81
CA ALA A 326 21.79 -9.17 9.69
C ALA A 326 21.01 -10.45 9.30
N THR A 327 21.65 -11.62 9.38
CA THR A 327 21.00 -12.91 9.11
C THR A 327 20.00 -13.30 10.19
N ASP A 328 20.35 -13.06 11.46
CA ASP A 328 19.43 -13.30 12.59
C ASP A 328 18.17 -12.44 12.45
N ILE A 329 18.33 -11.18 12.07
CA ILE A 329 17.24 -10.23 11.86
C ILE A 329 16.35 -10.65 10.68
N GLN A 330 16.96 -11.08 9.56
CA GLN A 330 16.22 -11.58 8.39
C GLN A 330 15.40 -12.83 8.70
N ALA A 331 15.88 -13.70 9.60
CA ALA A 331 15.15 -14.90 10.01
C ALA A 331 13.81 -14.60 10.69
N LEU A 332 13.67 -13.41 11.32
CA LEU A 332 12.42 -12.98 11.97
C LEU A 332 11.31 -12.55 10.99
N GLU A 333 11.65 -12.32 9.71
CA GLU A 333 10.70 -11.78 8.72
C GLU A 333 9.57 -12.77 8.38
N LEU A 334 9.91 -14.04 8.13
CA LEU A 334 8.96 -15.10 7.77
C LEU A 334 7.96 -15.39 8.90
N PRO A 335 8.40 -15.58 10.15
CA PRO A 335 7.53 -15.69 11.32
C PRO A 335 6.59 -14.50 11.51
N LEU A 336 7.10 -13.27 11.34
CA LEU A 336 6.26 -12.06 11.43
C LEU A 336 5.22 -12.01 10.30
N ARG A 337 5.60 -12.42 9.09
CA ARG A 337 4.66 -12.55 7.96
C ARG A 337 3.54 -13.53 8.30
N ALA A 338 3.88 -14.67 8.90
CA ALA A 338 2.88 -15.64 9.36
C ALA A 338 1.94 -14.98 10.39
N LEU A 339 2.48 -14.33 11.43
CA LEU A 339 1.67 -13.64 12.44
C LEU A 339 0.71 -12.61 11.82
N LEU A 340 1.18 -11.79 10.89
CA LEU A 340 0.34 -10.79 10.20
C LEU A 340 -0.79 -11.43 9.40
N THR A 341 -0.50 -12.52 8.68
CA THR A 341 -1.54 -13.25 7.92
C THR A 341 -2.61 -13.83 8.84
N ARG A 342 -2.22 -14.35 10.02
CA ARG A 342 -3.14 -14.92 11.00
C ARG A 342 -3.95 -13.84 11.72
N ALA A 343 -3.30 -12.76 12.16
CA ALA A 343 -3.95 -11.65 12.82
C ALA A 343 -4.98 -10.96 11.90
N ARG A 344 -4.77 -10.96 10.58
CA ARG A 344 -5.74 -10.46 9.60
C ARG A 344 -7.07 -11.23 9.65
N GLY A 345 -7.07 -12.51 10.02
CA GLY A 345 -8.30 -13.30 10.19
C GLY A 345 -9.24 -12.74 11.25
N LEU A 346 -8.74 -12.00 12.26
CA LEU A 346 -9.56 -11.37 13.29
C LEU A 346 -10.55 -10.33 12.74
N SER A 347 -10.24 -9.69 11.60
CA SER A 347 -11.20 -8.76 10.97
C SER A 347 -12.32 -9.48 10.24
N SER A 348 -12.14 -10.76 9.90
CA SER A 348 -13.21 -11.52 9.24
C SER A 348 -14.44 -11.58 10.14
N PHE A 349 -14.25 -11.87 11.44
CA PHE A 349 -15.33 -11.82 12.42
C PHE A 349 -16.06 -10.47 12.40
N THR A 350 -15.35 -9.34 12.43
CA THR A 350 -15.97 -8.02 12.42
C THR A 350 -16.81 -7.79 11.16
N ALA A 351 -16.30 -8.21 9.99
CA ALA A 351 -17.01 -8.09 8.72
C ALA A 351 -18.28 -8.97 8.69
N GLN A 352 -18.17 -10.22 9.15
CA GLN A 352 -19.30 -11.16 9.21
C GLN A 352 -20.36 -10.70 10.22
N TYR A 353 -19.93 -10.25 11.39
CA TYR A 353 -20.80 -9.73 12.45
C TYR A 353 -21.55 -8.49 11.98
N SER A 354 -20.86 -7.51 11.39
CA SER A 354 -21.48 -6.30 10.83
C SER A 354 -22.47 -6.64 9.71
N HIS A 355 -22.10 -7.54 8.79
CA HIS A 355 -22.99 -7.99 7.71
C HIS A 355 -24.26 -8.68 8.23
N HIS A 356 -24.13 -9.51 9.27
CA HIS A 356 -25.26 -10.18 9.91
C HIS A 356 -26.23 -9.18 10.53
N LEU A 357 -25.72 -8.14 11.21
CA LEU A 357 -26.54 -7.08 11.79
C LEU A 357 -27.29 -6.27 10.71
N CYS A 358 -26.63 -5.92 9.61
CA CYS A 358 -27.24 -5.15 8.52
C CYS A 358 -28.32 -5.93 7.76
N THR A 359 -28.07 -7.21 7.44
CA THR A 359 -29.03 -8.04 6.68
C THR A 359 -30.29 -8.39 7.48
N ARG A 360 -30.21 -8.38 8.82
CA ARG A 360 -31.36 -8.59 9.70
C ARG A 360 -32.44 -7.53 9.53
N ALA A 361 -32.06 -6.25 9.44
CA ALA A 361 -32.99 -5.12 9.35
C ALA A 361 -33.92 -5.20 8.12
N ASP A 362 -33.46 -5.81 7.05
CA ASP A 362 -34.19 -5.99 5.79
C ASP A 362 -35.05 -7.27 5.74
N SER A 363 -34.76 -8.27 6.58
CA SER A 363 -35.35 -9.62 6.51
C SER A 363 -36.63 -9.80 7.36
N LEU A 364 -36.95 -8.84 8.22
CA LEU A 364 -38.18 -8.84 9.01
C LEU A 364 -39.30 -8.19 8.18
N PRO A 365 -40.50 -8.82 8.06
CA PRO A 365 -41.65 -8.16 7.46
C PRO A 365 -41.93 -6.83 8.17
N HIS A 366 -42.24 -5.77 7.42
CA HIS A 366 -42.74 -4.53 8.03
C HIS A 366 -43.98 -4.85 8.86
N SER A 367 -43.85 -4.74 10.19
CA SER A 367 -44.89 -5.05 11.20
C SER A 367 -46.17 -4.22 11.06
N SER A 368 -46.30 -3.33 10.08
CA SER A 368 -47.49 -2.49 9.85
C SER A 368 -48.45 -3.03 8.79
N ALA A 369 -48.11 -4.11 8.06
CA ALA A 369 -48.94 -4.58 6.95
C ALA A 369 -50.05 -5.58 7.32
N VAL A 370 -50.11 -6.09 8.56
CA VAL A 370 -51.05 -7.16 8.95
C VAL A 370 -52.19 -6.69 9.88
N SER A 371 -52.23 -5.41 10.27
CA SER A 371 -53.30 -4.90 11.17
C SER A 371 -54.19 -3.80 10.57
N ARG A 372 -54.29 -3.68 9.25
CA ARG A 372 -55.27 -2.77 8.63
C ARG A 372 -55.88 -3.32 7.34
N ALA A 373 -56.37 -4.55 7.42
CA ALA A 373 -57.26 -5.11 6.40
C ALA A 373 -58.59 -5.51 7.05
N THR A 374 -59.22 -4.57 7.76
CA THR A 374 -60.66 -4.58 8.06
C THR A 374 -61.05 -3.22 8.61
N THR A 375 -62.18 -2.71 8.10
CA THR A 375 -62.96 -1.54 8.52
C THR A 375 -62.56 -0.15 7.99
N ASN A 376 -63.52 0.36 7.18
CA ASN A 376 -63.94 1.73 6.96
C ASN A 376 -63.27 2.57 5.86
N SER A 377 -63.90 2.43 4.70
CA SER A 377 -64.05 3.44 3.65
C SER A 377 -64.76 4.71 4.16
N ARG A 378 -64.01 5.72 4.62
CA ARG A 378 -64.35 7.15 4.53
C ARG A 378 -63.26 7.96 5.25
N GLU A 379 -62.50 8.72 4.46
CA GLU A 379 -61.74 9.94 4.82
C GLU A 379 -60.59 10.07 3.81
N ALA A 380 -60.97 10.45 2.59
CA ALA A 380 -60.07 10.91 1.55
C ALA A 380 -60.35 12.39 1.32
N SER A 381 -59.84 13.22 2.22
CA SER A 381 -59.68 14.67 2.01
C SER A 381 -58.93 15.24 3.21
N GLU A 382 -57.79 15.87 2.93
CA GLU A 382 -56.94 16.70 3.80
C GLU A 382 -55.54 16.13 4.08
N SER A 383 -54.60 16.62 3.24
CA SER A 383 -53.16 16.84 3.48
C SER A 383 -52.34 16.64 2.19
N LEU A 384 -52.79 17.28 1.12
CA LEU A 384 -51.92 17.66 -0.01
C LEU A 384 -51.16 18.92 0.41
N ASP A 385 -50.11 18.83 1.24
CA ASP A 385 -49.16 19.95 1.40
C ASP A 385 -47.76 19.61 1.97
N GLU A 386 -47.38 18.34 2.15
CA GLU A 386 -46.01 17.98 2.61
C GLU A 386 -45.16 17.18 1.60
N ALA A 387 -45.49 17.26 0.31
CA ALA A 387 -44.78 16.51 -0.74
C ALA A 387 -43.71 17.31 -1.52
N GLN A 388 -43.27 18.49 -1.06
CA GLN A 388 -42.34 19.33 -1.83
C GLN A 388 -41.01 19.74 -1.17
N THR A 389 -40.69 19.35 0.07
CA THR A 389 -39.46 19.80 0.75
C THR A 389 -38.42 18.72 1.08
N SER A 390 -38.42 17.55 0.42
CA SER A 390 -37.37 16.52 0.62
C SER A 390 -36.74 15.97 -0.68
N LYS A 391 -36.70 16.77 -1.75
CA LYS A 391 -36.10 16.35 -3.05
C LYS A 391 -34.57 16.47 -3.16
N THR A 392 -33.83 16.78 -2.09
CA THR A 392 -32.37 17.05 -2.19
C THR A 392 -31.43 16.00 -1.61
N THR A 393 -31.92 14.88 -1.03
CA THR A 393 -31.03 13.88 -0.41
C THR A 393 -31.44 12.42 -0.63
N LYS A 394 -31.83 12.06 -1.86
CA LYS A 394 -31.88 10.66 -2.29
C LYS A 394 -31.10 10.48 -3.59
N ARG A 395 -29.79 10.72 -3.53
CA ARG A 395 -28.85 10.03 -4.43
C ARG A 395 -28.96 8.56 -4.04
N LYS A 396 -29.70 7.79 -4.84
CA LYS A 396 -29.97 6.35 -4.66
C LYS A 396 -28.61 5.64 -4.67
N LYS A 397 -27.97 5.53 -3.50
CA LYS A 397 -26.67 4.90 -3.30
C LYS A 397 -26.87 3.43 -3.64
N MET A 398 -26.15 2.93 -4.64
CA MET A 398 -26.41 1.62 -5.24
C MET A 398 -26.01 0.50 -4.27
N THR A 399 -26.95 0.04 -3.45
CA THR A 399 -26.85 -1.26 -2.79
C THR A 399 -27.01 -2.33 -3.87
N LEU A 400 -25.89 -2.65 -4.54
CA LEU A 400 -25.73 -3.86 -5.34
C LEU A 400 -26.07 -5.04 -4.42
N ARG A 401 -27.36 -5.41 -4.40
CA ARG A 401 -27.90 -6.60 -3.74
C ARG A 401 -27.84 -7.68 -4.79
N VAL A 402 -27.13 -8.78 -4.53
CA VAL A 402 -27.42 -10.02 -5.25
C VAL A 402 -28.91 -10.26 -5.04
N GLN A 403 -29.68 -10.39 -6.13
CA GLN A 403 -31.07 -10.78 -6.00
C GLN A 403 -31.07 -12.19 -5.43
N ASP A 404 -31.25 -12.31 -4.11
CA ASP A 404 -31.46 -13.60 -3.49
C ASP A 404 -32.65 -14.25 -4.20
N THR A 405 -32.47 -15.49 -4.65
CA THR A 405 -33.58 -16.26 -5.19
C THR A 405 -34.67 -16.39 -4.14
N HIS A 406 -35.91 -16.54 -4.57
CA HIS A 406 -37.05 -16.75 -3.65
C HIS A 406 -36.77 -17.90 -2.66
N ARG A 407 -36.03 -18.92 -3.10
CA ARG A 407 -35.54 -20.01 -2.25
C ARG A 407 -34.62 -19.53 -1.13
N LEU A 408 -33.58 -18.75 -1.46
CA LEU A 408 -32.64 -18.20 -0.47
C LEU A 408 -33.32 -17.23 0.52
N MET A 409 -34.25 -16.40 0.06
CA MET A 409 -35.02 -15.51 0.94
C MET A 409 -35.87 -16.31 1.93
N HIS A 410 -36.55 -17.37 1.48
CA HIS A 410 -37.35 -18.22 2.35
C HIS A 410 -36.49 -18.98 3.38
N VAL A 411 -35.34 -19.51 2.94
CA VAL A 411 -34.38 -20.19 3.85
C VAL A 411 -33.85 -19.19 4.88
N ARG A 412 -33.42 -17.99 4.48
CA ARG A 412 -32.95 -16.95 5.40
C ARG A 412 -34.03 -16.51 6.37
N GLY A 413 -35.25 -16.29 5.90
CA GLY A 413 -36.39 -15.92 6.75
C GLY A 413 -36.71 -16.99 7.79
N HIS A 414 -36.66 -18.27 7.41
CA HIS A 414 -36.88 -19.39 8.32
C HIS A 414 -35.75 -19.52 9.36
N VAL A 415 -34.49 -19.41 8.93
CA VAL A 415 -33.33 -19.43 9.84
C VAL A 415 -33.38 -18.27 10.84
N THR A 416 -33.71 -17.05 10.39
CA THR A 416 -33.87 -15.89 11.28
C THR A 416 -35.04 -16.08 12.25
N ALA A 417 -36.15 -16.70 11.82
CA ALA A 417 -37.27 -17.01 12.72
C ALA A 417 -36.87 -18.02 13.81
N LEU A 418 -36.07 -19.04 13.47
CA LEU A 418 -35.52 -20.01 14.42
C LEU A 418 -34.57 -19.37 15.44
N GLU A 419 -33.69 -18.47 14.98
CA GLU A 419 -32.79 -17.70 15.86
C GLU A 419 -33.58 -16.91 16.92
N VAL A 420 -34.72 -16.31 16.51
CA VAL A 420 -35.61 -15.56 17.40
C VAL A 420 -36.36 -16.49 18.35
N SER A 421 -36.92 -17.61 17.87
CA SER A 421 -37.68 -18.54 18.72
C SER A 421 -36.81 -19.23 19.77
N GLN A 422 -35.54 -19.50 19.43
CA GLN A 422 -34.59 -20.20 20.30
C GLN A 422 -33.82 -19.27 21.24
N HIS A 423 -34.03 -17.94 21.19
CA HIS A 423 -33.27 -16.95 21.96
C HIS A 423 -31.75 -17.05 21.74
N MET A 424 -31.34 -17.44 20.54
CA MET A 424 -29.93 -17.63 20.17
C MET A 424 -29.47 -16.54 19.21
N HIS A 425 -29.91 -15.30 19.42
CA HIS A 425 -29.48 -14.22 18.56
C HIS A 425 -28.00 -13.89 18.83
N ILE A 426 -27.28 -13.47 17.78
CA ILE A 426 -25.86 -13.16 17.90
C ILE A 426 -25.57 -12.12 18.98
N THR A 427 -26.44 -11.12 19.18
CA THR A 427 -26.28 -10.10 20.25
C THR A 427 -26.34 -10.69 21.65
N ASP A 428 -27.01 -11.82 21.81
CA ASP A 428 -27.16 -12.48 23.11
C ASP A 428 -25.93 -13.36 23.40
N MET A 429 -25.26 -13.85 22.33
CA MET A 429 -23.99 -14.58 22.41
C MET A 429 -22.78 -13.66 22.62
N ILE A 430 -22.78 -12.42 22.10
CA ILE A 430 -21.63 -11.51 22.20
C ILE A 430 -21.15 -11.27 23.65
N PRO A 431 -22.03 -11.04 24.65
CA PRO A 431 -21.59 -10.92 26.04
C PRO A 431 -20.89 -12.18 26.58
N ILE A 432 -21.34 -13.38 26.18
CA ILE A 432 -20.71 -14.66 26.53
C ILE A 432 -19.34 -14.77 25.87
N VAL A 433 -19.24 -14.45 24.59
CA VAL A 433 -17.96 -14.42 23.86
C VAL A 433 -17.00 -13.39 24.47
N TYR A 434 -17.50 -12.23 24.88
CA TYR A 434 -16.72 -11.18 25.52
C TYR A 434 -16.07 -11.65 26.82
N THR A 435 -16.84 -12.29 27.71
CA THR A 435 -16.35 -12.79 29.00
C THR A 435 -15.45 -14.01 28.81
N ALA A 436 -15.84 -14.97 27.96
CA ALA A 436 -15.07 -16.20 27.70
C ALA A 436 -13.69 -15.92 27.09
N THR A 437 -13.58 -14.92 26.20
CA THR A 437 -12.31 -14.58 25.53
C THR A 437 -11.47 -13.53 26.26
N ALA A 438 -11.98 -12.91 27.33
CA ALA A 438 -11.35 -11.74 27.96
C ALA A 438 -9.91 -12.00 28.43
N ASN A 439 -9.66 -13.13 29.10
CA ASN A 439 -8.32 -13.48 29.58
C ASN A 439 -7.34 -13.70 28.42
N LEU A 440 -7.76 -14.46 27.39
CA LEU A 440 -6.93 -14.74 26.22
C LEU A 440 -6.59 -13.46 25.43
N ARG A 441 -7.56 -12.56 25.21
CA ARG A 441 -7.33 -11.27 24.54
C ARG A 441 -6.32 -10.39 25.30
N LYS A 442 -6.47 -10.28 26.63
CA LYS A 442 -5.54 -9.50 27.48
C LYS A 442 -4.14 -10.07 27.49
N SER A 443 -4.00 -11.39 27.65
CA SER A 443 -2.69 -12.07 27.61
C SER A 443 -2.02 -11.96 26.25
N LEU A 444 -2.78 -12.06 25.15
CA LEU A 444 -2.26 -11.89 23.78
C LEU A 444 -1.76 -10.46 23.53
N SER A 445 -2.53 -9.45 23.93
CA SER A 445 -2.13 -8.04 23.84
C SER A 445 -0.84 -7.77 24.64
N LYS A 446 -0.78 -8.29 25.87
CA LYS A 446 0.41 -8.18 26.74
C LYS A 446 1.62 -8.92 26.16
N ALA A 447 1.43 -10.06 25.50
CA ALA A 447 2.51 -10.79 24.83
C ALA A 447 3.09 -10.00 23.65
N LEU A 448 2.25 -9.42 22.80
CA LEU A 448 2.66 -8.57 21.67
C LEU A 448 3.41 -7.32 22.15
N GLU A 449 2.94 -6.69 23.24
CA GLU A 449 3.59 -5.55 23.89
C GLU A 449 4.99 -5.92 24.44
N ASN A 450 5.12 -7.06 25.11
CA ASN A 450 6.42 -7.51 25.62
C ASN A 450 7.39 -7.86 24.49
N MET A 451 6.91 -8.43 23.37
CA MET A 451 7.76 -8.65 22.20
C MET A 451 8.25 -7.33 21.60
N SER A 452 7.36 -6.35 21.40
CA SER A 452 7.77 -5.05 20.83
C SER A 452 8.71 -4.30 21.78
N ALA A 453 8.49 -4.39 23.09
CA ALA A 453 9.39 -3.88 24.11
C ALA A 453 10.75 -4.58 24.12
N ALA A 454 10.79 -5.92 24.01
CA ALA A 454 12.04 -6.69 23.97
C ALA A 454 12.89 -6.35 22.74
N VAL A 455 12.27 -6.26 21.56
CA VAL A 455 12.96 -5.83 20.32
C VAL A 455 13.53 -4.41 20.46
N ARG A 456 12.73 -3.48 21.02
CA ARG A 456 13.19 -2.10 21.27
C ARG A 456 14.29 -2.01 22.32
N ASP A 457 14.26 -2.85 23.35
CA ASP A 457 15.33 -2.91 24.35
C ASP A 457 16.64 -3.37 23.70
N VAL A 458 16.61 -4.45 22.92
CA VAL A 458 17.77 -4.91 22.13
C VAL A 458 18.29 -3.81 21.21
N ASN A 459 17.39 -3.07 20.56
CA ASN A 459 17.77 -2.01 19.63
C ASN A 459 18.35 -0.76 20.33
N SER A 460 17.79 -0.37 21.47
CA SER A 460 18.21 0.83 22.22
C SER A 460 19.47 0.62 23.06
N ARG A 461 19.80 -0.64 23.41
CA ARG A 461 20.97 -1.02 24.20
C ARG A 461 22.17 -1.47 23.38
N ARG A 462 22.24 -1.13 22.09
CA ARG A 462 23.40 -1.47 21.23
C ARG A 462 24.75 -1.13 21.85
N TYR A 463 24.86 0.04 22.50
CA TYR A 463 26.08 0.52 23.17
C TYR A 463 26.06 0.43 24.70
N LYS A 464 25.05 -0.24 25.28
CA LYS A 464 24.90 -0.39 26.74
C LYS A 464 25.03 -1.86 27.14
N SER A 465 25.16 -2.13 28.44
CA SER A 465 25.10 -3.50 28.96
C SER A 465 23.72 -4.11 28.71
N VAL A 466 23.73 -5.41 28.38
CA VAL A 466 22.52 -6.21 28.17
C VAL A 466 21.83 -6.43 29.52
N LYS A 467 20.51 -6.22 29.56
CA LYS A 467 19.67 -6.55 30.72
C LYS A 467 18.98 -7.89 30.53
N GLN A 468 18.72 -8.58 31.66
CA GLN A 468 17.98 -9.84 31.67
C GLN A 468 16.47 -9.64 31.86
N GLU A 469 16.05 -8.56 32.53
CA GLU A 469 14.66 -8.19 32.78
C GLU A 469 13.71 -8.30 31.56
N PRO A 470 14.05 -7.81 30.33
CA PRO A 470 13.16 -7.97 29.17
C PRO A 470 13.00 -9.42 28.71
N LEU A 471 14.04 -10.25 28.87
CA LEU A 471 13.96 -11.69 28.57
C LEU A 471 13.04 -12.40 29.57
N ASP A 472 13.17 -12.06 30.86
CA ASP A 472 12.34 -12.64 31.91
C ASP A 472 10.87 -12.22 31.75
N ASN A 473 10.60 -10.95 31.44
CA ASN A 473 9.25 -10.46 31.13
C ASN A 473 8.64 -11.19 29.91
N LEU A 474 9.44 -11.45 28.88
CA LEU A 474 9.00 -12.16 27.70
C LEU A 474 8.68 -13.63 28.00
N ARG A 475 9.48 -14.30 28.83
CA ARG A 475 9.22 -15.68 29.30
C ARG A 475 7.92 -15.74 30.11
N SER A 476 7.77 -14.86 31.09
CA SER A 476 6.56 -14.78 31.91
C SER A 476 5.31 -14.48 31.08
N ALA A 477 5.41 -13.58 30.10
CA ALA A 477 4.30 -13.27 29.19
C ALA A 477 3.94 -14.45 28.27
N ARG A 478 4.95 -15.21 27.80
CA ARG A 478 4.74 -16.42 26.99
C ARG A 478 4.02 -17.50 27.80
N GLU A 479 4.44 -17.72 29.04
CA GLU A 479 3.83 -18.71 29.94
C GLU A 479 2.39 -18.33 30.27
N ALA A 480 2.13 -17.06 30.62
CA ALA A 480 0.78 -16.57 30.84
C ALA A 480 -0.11 -16.70 29.60
N LEU A 481 0.43 -16.49 28.39
CA LEU A 481 -0.33 -16.68 27.14
C LEU A 481 -0.60 -18.16 26.86
N ARG A 482 0.37 -19.04 27.10
CA ARG A 482 0.18 -20.51 26.97
C ARG A 482 -0.88 -21.03 27.93
N GLU A 483 -0.81 -20.61 29.18
CA GLU A 483 -1.79 -20.98 30.21
C GLU A 483 -3.18 -20.44 29.83
N ALA A 484 -3.30 -19.16 29.47
CA ALA A 484 -4.57 -18.59 29.04
C ALA A 484 -5.15 -19.30 27.80
N LEU A 485 -4.31 -19.73 26.86
CA LEU A 485 -4.72 -20.50 25.69
C LEU A 485 -5.19 -21.91 26.08
N ALA A 486 -4.46 -22.61 26.95
CA ALA A 486 -4.85 -23.93 27.45
C ALA A 486 -6.19 -23.88 28.20
N THR A 487 -6.32 -22.97 29.16
CA THR A 487 -7.55 -22.75 29.93
C THR A 487 -8.74 -22.40 29.03
N TYR A 488 -8.51 -21.59 27.99
CA TYR A 488 -9.55 -21.25 27.02
C TYR A 488 -9.98 -22.46 26.18
N LYS A 489 -9.02 -23.28 25.71
CA LYS A 489 -9.32 -24.52 24.95
C LYS A 489 -10.09 -25.55 25.78
N GLU A 490 -9.80 -25.63 27.08
CA GLU A 490 -10.44 -26.58 28.01
C GLU A 490 -11.82 -26.12 28.48
N SER A 491 -11.97 -24.87 28.91
CA SER A 491 -13.18 -24.38 29.61
C SER A 491 -13.86 -23.20 28.93
N GLY A 492 -13.08 -22.27 28.36
CA GLY A 492 -13.60 -21.04 27.76
C GLY A 492 -14.48 -21.27 26.53
N ARG A 493 -14.12 -22.22 25.66
CA ARG A 493 -14.97 -22.60 24.50
C ARG A 493 -16.32 -23.14 24.95
N ILE A 494 -16.34 -23.99 25.98
CA ILE A 494 -17.55 -24.70 26.43
C ILE A 494 -18.66 -23.68 26.75
N ALA A 495 -18.32 -22.57 27.41
CA ALA A 495 -19.28 -21.51 27.73
C ALA A 495 -19.98 -20.90 26.51
N ILE A 496 -19.29 -20.80 25.36
CA ILE A 496 -19.86 -20.25 24.11
C ILE A 496 -20.80 -21.27 23.45
N VAL A 497 -20.48 -22.56 23.56
CA VAL A 497 -21.21 -23.65 22.91
C VAL A 497 -22.40 -24.15 23.74
N GLN A 498 -22.32 -24.05 25.07
CA GLN A 498 -23.29 -24.62 26.02
C GLN A 498 -24.76 -24.30 25.67
N PRO A 499 -25.14 -23.04 25.36
CA PRO A 499 -26.53 -22.72 25.05
C PRO A 499 -27.08 -23.47 23.82
N LEU A 500 -26.22 -23.78 22.85
CA LEU A 500 -26.59 -24.51 21.64
C LEU A 500 -26.50 -26.04 21.83
N ALA A 501 -25.57 -26.51 22.65
CA ALA A 501 -25.46 -27.93 22.98
C ALA A 501 -26.77 -28.42 23.64
N ASP A 502 -27.30 -27.66 24.60
CA ASP A 502 -28.56 -27.96 25.27
C ASP A 502 -29.74 -27.98 24.28
N ALA A 503 -29.74 -27.06 23.30
CA ALA A 503 -30.75 -27.02 22.24
C ALA A 503 -30.65 -28.23 21.29
N VAL A 504 -29.45 -28.69 20.95
CA VAL A 504 -29.25 -29.85 20.06
C VAL A 504 -29.59 -31.17 20.75
N ASP A 505 -29.24 -31.29 22.04
CA ASP A 505 -29.56 -32.46 22.85
C ASP A 505 -31.09 -32.56 23.08
N SER A 506 -31.80 -31.43 23.16
CA SER A 506 -33.28 -31.40 23.24
C SER A 506 -33.99 -32.00 22.02
N VAL A 507 -33.33 -32.00 20.85
CA VAL A 507 -33.86 -32.57 19.59
C VAL A 507 -33.30 -33.98 19.33
N SER A 508 -32.56 -34.56 20.27
CA SER A 508 -32.02 -35.94 20.21
C SER A 508 -31.30 -36.27 18.88
N GLY A 509 -30.56 -35.30 18.34
CA GLY A 509 -29.81 -35.47 17.09
C GLY A 509 -30.63 -35.41 15.79
N LYS A 510 -31.95 -35.22 15.84
CA LYS A 510 -32.78 -34.97 14.65
C LYS A 510 -32.70 -33.50 14.23
N LEU A 511 -31.61 -33.14 13.54
CA LEU A 511 -31.36 -31.76 13.08
C LEU A 511 -32.33 -31.25 12.01
N LEU A 512 -33.13 -32.15 11.43
CA LEU A 512 -34.14 -31.86 10.42
C LEU A 512 -35.50 -32.34 10.92
N ASP A 513 -36.53 -31.53 10.70
CA ASP A 513 -37.92 -31.92 10.96
C ASP A 513 -38.44 -32.93 9.91
N GLU A 514 -39.67 -33.43 10.10
CA GLU A 514 -40.31 -34.39 9.19
C GLU A 514 -40.47 -33.88 7.74
N HIS A 515 -40.28 -32.57 7.52
CA HIS A 515 -40.40 -31.89 6.24
C HIS A 515 -39.02 -31.49 5.66
N GLY A 516 -37.92 -31.91 6.30
CA GLY A 516 -36.55 -31.61 5.88
C GLY A 516 -36.07 -30.18 6.20
N ARG A 517 -36.74 -29.47 7.11
CA ARG A 517 -36.36 -28.11 7.54
C ARG A 517 -35.44 -28.15 8.76
N PRO A 518 -34.48 -27.23 8.90
CA PRO A 518 -33.57 -27.20 10.05
C PRO A 518 -34.33 -26.97 11.35
N ALA A 519 -34.10 -27.82 12.34
CA ALA A 519 -34.70 -27.68 13.67
C ALA A 519 -33.92 -26.72 14.59
N VAL A 520 -32.64 -26.45 14.28
CA VAL A 520 -31.73 -25.61 15.07
C VAL A 520 -30.91 -24.72 14.15
N SER A 521 -30.73 -23.43 14.49
CA SER A 521 -29.83 -22.53 13.75
C SER A 521 -28.42 -22.54 14.33
N PHE A 522 -27.43 -22.95 13.52
CA PHE A 522 -26.01 -22.90 13.87
C PHE A 522 -25.32 -21.60 13.44
N ARG A 523 -26.00 -20.71 12.70
CA ARG A 523 -25.40 -19.53 12.06
C ARG A 523 -24.75 -18.57 13.07
N PRO A 524 -25.38 -18.19 14.19
CA PRO A 524 -24.77 -17.31 15.19
C PRO A 524 -23.52 -17.92 15.84
N LEU A 525 -23.54 -19.23 16.10
CA LEU A 525 -22.40 -19.96 16.65
C LEU A 525 -21.24 -20.00 15.67
N PHE A 526 -21.49 -20.22 14.38
CA PHE A 526 -20.44 -20.25 13.35
C PHE A 526 -19.70 -18.91 13.26
N ILE A 527 -20.43 -17.78 13.37
CA ILE A 527 -19.81 -16.45 13.40
C ILE A 527 -18.95 -16.29 14.66
N CYS A 528 -19.41 -16.78 15.82
CA CYS A 528 -18.62 -16.75 17.06
C CYS A 528 -17.34 -17.60 16.94
N PHE A 529 -17.42 -18.77 16.31
CA PHE A 529 -16.28 -19.64 16.05
C PHE A 529 -15.21 -19.01 15.15
N VAL A 530 -15.59 -18.10 14.24
CA VAL A 530 -14.63 -17.32 13.46
C VAL A 530 -13.73 -16.49 14.37
N LEU A 531 -14.28 -15.80 15.38
CA LEU A 531 -13.46 -15.04 16.32
C LEU A 531 -12.59 -15.96 17.17
N GLU A 532 -13.19 -16.99 17.76
CA GLU A 532 -12.51 -17.97 18.62
C GLU A 532 -11.29 -18.59 17.92
N SER A 533 -11.50 -19.14 16.72
CA SER A 533 -10.48 -19.90 16.01
C SER A 533 -9.33 -18.97 15.59
N ASN A 534 -9.64 -17.80 15.04
CA ASN A 534 -8.63 -16.81 14.68
C ASN A 534 -7.85 -16.28 15.90
N LEU A 535 -8.50 -16.15 17.07
CA LEU A 535 -7.82 -15.75 18.30
C LEU A 535 -6.85 -16.83 18.78
N CYS A 536 -7.27 -18.11 18.75
CA CYS A 536 -6.40 -19.25 19.07
C CYS A 536 -5.20 -19.34 18.12
N TRP A 537 -5.44 -19.27 16.80
CA TRP A 537 -4.39 -19.35 15.79
C TRP A 537 -3.39 -18.20 15.90
N THR A 538 -3.89 -16.99 16.18
CA THR A 538 -3.04 -15.82 16.41
C THR A 538 -2.21 -15.98 17.68
N ALA A 539 -2.80 -16.51 18.76
CA ALA A 539 -2.08 -16.79 20.01
C ALA A 539 -0.98 -17.85 19.83
N GLU A 540 -1.27 -18.95 19.15
CA GLU A 540 -0.28 -20.00 18.84
C GLU A 540 0.87 -19.47 17.99
N THR A 541 0.56 -18.72 16.93
CA THR A 541 1.59 -18.13 16.07
C THR A 541 2.43 -17.09 16.83
N THR A 542 1.80 -16.36 17.76
CA THR A 542 2.49 -15.44 18.68
C THR A 542 3.44 -16.21 19.59
N ILE A 543 3.01 -17.34 20.16
CA ILE A 543 3.86 -18.21 21.00
C ILE A 543 5.06 -18.74 20.21
N THR A 544 4.85 -19.17 18.96
CA THR A 544 5.95 -19.64 18.08
C THR A 544 6.96 -18.53 17.82
N LEU A 545 6.49 -17.32 17.54
CA LEU A 545 7.38 -16.16 17.37
C LEU A 545 8.12 -15.79 18.66
N MET A 546 7.43 -15.85 19.81
CA MET A 546 8.06 -15.62 21.11
C MET A 546 9.15 -16.63 21.42
N ASN A 547 8.94 -17.91 21.10
CA ASN A 547 9.97 -18.95 21.27
C ASN A 547 11.23 -18.61 20.49
N GLN A 548 11.10 -18.30 19.20
CA GLN A 548 12.24 -17.93 18.36
C GLN A 548 12.95 -16.67 18.88
N LEU A 549 12.20 -15.68 19.37
CA LEU A 549 12.78 -14.47 19.92
C LEU A 549 13.51 -14.73 21.25
N ILE A 550 12.96 -15.60 22.11
CA ILE A 550 13.59 -16.05 23.36
C ILE A 550 14.88 -16.81 23.05
N GLU A 551 14.83 -17.81 22.16
CA GLU A 551 15.99 -18.59 21.71
C GLU A 551 17.10 -17.67 21.17
N LEU A 552 16.73 -16.73 20.29
CA LEU A 552 17.68 -15.78 19.72
C LEU A 552 18.30 -14.87 20.79
N MET A 553 17.52 -14.44 21.79
CA MET A 553 18.04 -13.68 22.92
C MET A 553 18.98 -14.54 23.78
N GLU A 554 18.66 -15.80 24.05
CA GLU A 554 19.47 -16.71 24.85
C GLU A 554 20.81 -17.06 24.20
N GLU A 555 20.81 -17.30 22.88
CA GLU A 555 22.01 -17.59 22.11
C GLU A 555 22.95 -16.37 22.03
N ARG A 556 22.40 -15.19 21.71
CA ARG A 556 23.20 -13.98 21.46
C ARG A 556 23.37 -13.17 22.75
N LYS A 557 24.26 -13.54 23.66
CA LYS A 557 24.38 -12.87 24.98
C LYS A 557 25.12 -11.52 25.00
N ARG A 558 25.87 -11.16 23.95
CA ARG A 558 26.74 -9.97 23.95
C ARG A 558 26.58 -9.15 22.67
N ASN A 559 26.71 -7.84 22.80
CA ASN A 559 26.80 -6.93 21.66
C ASN A 559 28.17 -7.07 20.99
N ARG A 560 28.20 -7.15 19.65
CA ARG A 560 29.44 -7.17 18.87
C ARG A 560 29.29 -6.42 17.55
N LEU A 561 30.41 -6.12 16.92
CA LEU A 561 30.44 -5.60 15.56
C LEU A 561 30.24 -6.75 14.56
N TRP A 562 29.32 -6.57 13.63
CA TRP A 562 29.04 -7.50 12.53
C TRP A 562 29.51 -6.89 11.22
N ALA A 563 30.29 -7.65 10.46
CA ALA A 563 30.80 -7.26 9.15
C ALA A 563 29.81 -7.60 8.03
N PRO A 564 29.82 -6.86 6.90
CA PRO A 564 28.93 -7.12 5.78
C PRO A 564 29.26 -8.45 5.10
N THR A 565 28.29 -9.36 5.05
CA THR A 565 28.43 -10.69 4.41
C THR A 565 28.00 -10.69 2.94
N GLY A 566 27.35 -9.61 2.48
CA GLY A 566 26.63 -9.56 1.20
C GLY A 566 27.30 -8.77 0.07
N LEU A 567 28.54 -8.27 0.22
CA LEU A 567 29.17 -7.37 -0.76
C LEU A 567 29.24 -7.96 -2.19
N ARG A 568 29.42 -9.28 -2.32
CA ARG A 568 29.42 -9.98 -3.62
C ARG A 568 28.03 -10.03 -4.30
N LYS A 569 26.95 -9.81 -3.55
CA LYS A 569 25.55 -9.88 -4.04
C LYS A 569 24.99 -8.53 -4.51
N ILE A 570 25.76 -7.44 -4.43
CA ILE A 570 25.32 -6.08 -4.84
C ILE A 570 24.90 -6.02 -6.31
N GLY A 571 25.63 -6.70 -7.20
CA GLY A 571 25.29 -6.75 -8.63
C GLY A 571 23.94 -7.41 -8.90
N ASN A 572 23.63 -8.48 -8.17
CA ASN A 572 22.34 -9.16 -8.27
C ASN A 572 21.20 -8.33 -7.65
N LEU A 573 21.49 -7.54 -6.61
CA LEU A 573 20.53 -6.66 -5.97
C LEU A 573 20.09 -5.49 -6.86
N LEU A 574 21.03 -4.94 -7.64
CA LEU A 574 20.76 -3.90 -8.65
C LEU A 574 19.94 -4.41 -9.84
N ARG A 575 20.03 -5.72 -10.14
CA ARG A 575 19.29 -6.39 -11.23
C ARG A 575 17.92 -6.92 -10.83
N ARG A 576 17.65 -7.10 -9.53
CA ARG A 576 16.38 -7.67 -9.05
C ARG A 576 15.26 -6.63 -9.17
N GLU A 577 14.18 -6.95 -9.88
CA GLU A 577 13.07 -6.02 -10.17
C GLU A 577 12.23 -5.67 -8.92
N GLU A 578 12.29 -6.47 -7.86
CA GLU A 578 11.43 -6.28 -6.68
C GLU A 578 11.99 -5.28 -5.64
N GLY A 579 11.13 -4.38 -5.18
CA GLY A 579 11.02 -4.00 -3.76
C GLY A 579 11.96 -2.92 -3.22
N THR A 580 11.86 -1.67 -3.69
CA THR A 580 12.25 -0.50 -2.86
C THR A 580 11.20 0.59 -2.96
N ALA A 581 10.80 1.16 -1.82
CA ALA A 581 9.86 2.26 -1.74
C ALA A 581 10.35 3.46 -2.58
N PRO A 582 9.47 4.10 -3.36
CA PRO A 582 9.88 5.21 -4.22
C PRO A 582 10.24 6.44 -3.36
N ILE A 583 11.34 7.10 -3.74
CA ILE A 583 11.82 8.35 -3.10
C ILE A 583 10.93 9.55 -3.50
N GLN A 584 10.06 9.36 -4.50
CA GLN A 584 9.14 10.34 -5.05
C GLN A 584 7.74 9.72 -5.03
N GLY A 585 6.70 10.49 -4.71
CA GLY A 585 5.32 10.01 -4.61
C GLY A 585 4.69 9.57 -5.94
N ASP A 586 5.49 9.11 -6.90
CA ASP A 586 5.02 8.50 -8.13
C ASP A 586 4.35 7.17 -7.75
N VAL A 587 3.08 7.04 -8.14
CA VAL A 587 2.32 5.81 -7.98
C VAL A 587 3.03 4.72 -8.77
N ASN A 588 3.46 3.65 -8.09
CA ASN A 588 4.15 2.54 -8.74
C ASN A 588 3.37 2.13 -10.01
N PRO A 589 4.04 1.95 -11.16
CA PRO A 589 3.44 1.20 -12.25
C PRO A 589 3.00 -0.16 -11.68
N MET A 590 1.84 -0.64 -12.14
CA MET A 590 1.29 -1.94 -11.73
C MET A 590 2.43 -2.97 -11.78
N PRO A 591 2.78 -3.65 -10.68
CA PRO A 591 3.82 -4.65 -10.72
C PRO A 591 3.40 -5.71 -11.73
N GLU A 592 4.20 -5.88 -12.78
CA GLU A 592 4.05 -7.07 -13.62
C GLU A 592 4.31 -8.30 -12.72
N PRO A 593 3.56 -9.40 -12.90
CA PRO A 593 3.77 -10.60 -12.12
C PRO A 593 5.24 -11.03 -12.23
N SER A 594 5.85 -11.37 -11.10
CA SER A 594 7.29 -11.65 -11.01
C SER A 594 7.68 -12.69 -12.06
N ASN A 595 8.82 -12.46 -12.72
CA ASN A 595 9.39 -13.45 -13.63
C ASN A 595 9.70 -14.78 -12.92
N ASP A 596 9.76 -14.82 -11.59
CA ASP A 596 10.17 -15.98 -10.79
C ASP A 596 9.01 -16.94 -10.43
N ASP A 597 7.76 -16.61 -10.74
CA ASP A 597 6.62 -17.51 -10.51
C ASP A 597 6.50 -18.59 -11.61
N GLU A 598 7.09 -19.77 -11.38
CA GLU A 598 7.00 -20.92 -12.29
C GLU A 598 5.55 -21.27 -12.68
N TYR A 599 4.61 -21.12 -11.73
CA TYR A 599 3.17 -21.31 -11.94
C TYR A 599 2.55 -20.29 -12.92
N SER A 600 3.04 -19.04 -12.95
CA SER A 600 2.49 -18.02 -13.86
C SER A 600 3.03 -18.17 -15.29
N ARG A 601 4.29 -18.64 -15.44
CA ARG A 601 4.89 -18.98 -16.75
C ARG A 601 4.18 -20.14 -17.44
N MET A 602 3.66 -21.10 -16.68
CA MET A 602 2.95 -22.26 -17.25
C MET A 602 1.66 -21.84 -17.96
N TYR A 603 0.99 -20.78 -17.48
CA TYR A 603 -0.27 -20.27 -18.02
C TYR A 603 -0.11 -19.13 -19.04
N ARG A 604 0.94 -18.29 -18.94
CA ARG A 604 1.13 -17.13 -19.84
C ARG A 604 1.94 -17.49 -21.09
N ARG A 605 1.46 -18.46 -21.87
CA ARG A 605 1.99 -18.73 -23.22
C ARG A 605 1.29 -17.84 -24.23
N ASP A 606 2.04 -17.33 -25.21
CA ASP A 606 1.45 -16.61 -26.34
C ASP A 606 0.55 -17.60 -27.12
N PRO A 607 -0.78 -17.34 -27.19
CA PRO A 607 -1.72 -18.27 -27.83
C PRO A 607 -1.53 -18.35 -29.34
N ASP A 608 -0.98 -17.29 -29.95
CA ASP A 608 -0.91 -17.16 -31.41
C ASP A 608 0.46 -17.60 -31.98
N ALA A 609 1.50 -17.65 -31.15
CA ALA A 609 2.86 -17.99 -31.60
C ALA A 609 3.64 -18.88 -30.62
N ARG A 610 4.24 -19.95 -31.17
CA ARG A 610 5.25 -20.76 -30.46
C ARG A 610 6.63 -20.06 -30.53
N PRO A 611 7.58 -20.39 -29.63
CA PRO A 611 8.92 -19.80 -29.66
C PRO A 611 9.59 -20.01 -31.04
N PRO A 612 10.29 -18.98 -31.57
CA PRO A 612 10.85 -19.02 -32.91
C PRO A 612 11.89 -20.14 -33.05
N LYS A 613 11.82 -20.86 -34.17
CA LYS A 613 12.78 -21.89 -34.56
C LYS A 613 13.48 -21.45 -35.85
N GLY A 614 14.77 -21.18 -35.76
CA GLY A 614 15.62 -20.82 -36.90
C GLY A 614 15.89 -19.32 -37.04
N ILE A 615 16.80 -18.98 -37.95
CA ILE A 615 17.42 -17.66 -38.04
C ILE A 615 16.44 -16.59 -38.55
N ILE A 616 15.61 -16.92 -39.55
CA ILE A 616 14.63 -15.98 -40.12
C ILE A 616 13.55 -15.65 -39.10
N GLN A 617 13.03 -16.65 -38.37
CA GLN A 617 12.03 -16.46 -37.33
C GLN A 617 12.59 -15.64 -36.15
N ASN A 618 13.87 -15.82 -35.81
CA ASN A 618 14.54 -14.99 -34.81
C ASN A 618 14.69 -13.54 -35.26
N LEU A 619 14.99 -13.30 -36.55
CA LEU A 619 15.09 -11.95 -37.10
C LEU A 619 13.71 -11.26 -37.16
N THR A 620 12.68 -11.94 -37.65
CA THR A 620 11.33 -11.38 -37.70
C THR A 620 10.76 -11.17 -36.30
N TYR A 621 11.05 -12.08 -35.36
CA TYR A 621 10.72 -11.88 -33.95
C TYR A 621 11.46 -10.67 -33.35
N ALA A 622 12.73 -10.46 -33.70
CA ALA A 622 13.47 -9.27 -33.27
C ALA A 622 12.84 -7.98 -33.83
N VAL A 623 12.47 -7.94 -35.11
CA VAL A 623 11.78 -6.80 -35.73
C VAL A 623 10.41 -6.57 -35.08
N TRP A 624 9.63 -7.64 -34.89
CA TRP A 624 8.34 -7.59 -34.20
C TRP A 624 8.50 -7.10 -32.77
N SER A 625 9.50 -7.56 -32.04
CA SER A 625 9.79 -7.16 -30.67
C SER A 625 10.16 -5.68 -30.58
N VAL A 626 10.94 -5.15 -31.52
CA VAL A 626 11.27 -3.72 -31.60
C VAL A 626 10.02 -2.90 -31.92
N TRP A 627 9.21 -3.34 -32.89
CA TRP A 627 7.95 -2.68 -33.24
C TRP A 627 6.96 -2.65 -32.07
N HIS A 628 6.80 -3.79 -31.39
CA HIS A 628 5.96 -3.92 -30.21
C HIS A 628 6.47 -3.04 -29.06
N PHE A 629 7.79 -2.97 -28.88
CA PHE A 629 8.42 -2.08 -27.90
C PHE A 629 8.06 -0.60 -28.15
N PHE A 630 8.14 -0.09 -29.38
CA PHE A 630 7.78 1.31 -29.66
C PHE A 630 6.28 1.62 -29.48
N ARG A 631 5.42 0.61 -29.53
CA ARG A 631 3.98 0.74 -29.22
C ARG A 631 3.66 0.53 -27.75
N SER A 632 4.64 0.14 -26.92
CA SER A 632 4.44 -0.02 -25.49
C SER A 632 4.15 1.33 -24.83
N ASN A 633 3.41 1.31 -23.71
CA ASN A 633 3.05 2.54 -23.01
C ASN A 633 4.28 3.29 -22.49
N GLU A 634 5.33 2.55 -22.10
CA GLU A 634 6.60 3.08 -21.62
C GLU A 634 7.36 3.81 -22.74
N ALA A 635 7.41 3.21 -23.94
CA ALA A 635 8.06 3.85 -25.08
C ALA A 635 7.28 5.07 -25.58
N VAL A 636 5.95 5.00 -25.62
CA VAL A 636 5.09 6.16 -25.97
C VAL A 636 5.32 7.31 -25.00
N PHE A 637 5.44 7.05 -23.70
CA PHE A 637 5.81 8.06 -22.72
C PHE A 637 7.19 8.66 -23.00
N ALA A 638 8.20 7.82 -23.22
CA ALA A 638 9.57 8.27 -23.48
C ALA A 638 9.66 9.10 -24.78
N ILE A 639 8.88 8.75 -25.82
CA ILE A 639 8.75 9.56 -27.04
C ILE A 639 8.16 10.93 -26.72
N LYS A 640 7.05 11.01 -25.97
CA LYS A 640 6.43 12.29 -25.58
C LYS A 640 7.39 13.16 -24.77
N TYR A 641 8.10 12.54 -23.84
CA TYR A 641 9.14 13.19 -23.04
C TYR A 641 10.26 13.77 -23.90
N THR A 642 10.67 13.03 -24.94
CA THR A 642 11.69 13.49 -25.89
C THR A 642 11.20 14.65 -26.74
N ILE A 643 9.97 14.57 -27.27
CA ILE A 643 9.36 15.64 -28.08
C ILE A 643 9.25 16.94 -27.30
N VAL A 644 8.74 16.91 -26.05
CA VAL A 644 8.64 18.13 -25.24
C VAL A 644 10.00 18.73 -24.92
N THR A 645 10.99 17.87 -24.67
CA THR A 645 12.36 18.29 -24.37
C THR A 645 12.96 19.04 -25.56
N ILE A 646 12.86 18.47 -26.77
CA ILE A 646 13.36 19.12 -27.99
C ILE A 646 12.58 20.41 -28.27
N ALA A 647 11.25 20.42 -28.11
CA ALA A 647 10.42 21.60 -28.37
C ALA A 647 10.79 22.80 -27.47
N LEU A 648 11.04 22.57 -26.18
CA LEU A 648 11.46 23.62 -25.24
C LEU A 648 12.96 23.91 -25.28
N TRP A 649 13.75 23.05 -25.92
CA TRP A 649 15.17 23.28 -26.18
C TRP A 649 15.38 24.21 -27.38
N LEU A 650 14.55 24.12 -28.43
CA LEU A 650 14.70 24.93 -29.65
C LEU A 650 14.87 26.45 -29.40
N PRO A 651 14.07 27.13 -28.56
CA PRO A 651 14.26 28.55 -28.30
C PRO A 651 15.63 28.92 -27.70
N GLN A 652 16.30 27.96 -27.04
CA GLN A 652 17.61 28.16 -26.42
C GLN A 652 18.75 28.17 -27.45
N VAL A 653 18.54 27.55 -28.61
CA VAL A 653 19.57 27.33 -29.65
C VAL A 653 19.26 28.03 -30.97
N LEU A 654 18.22 28.85 -31.01
CA LEU A 654 17.90 29.73 -32.15
C LEU A 654 18.44 31.12 -31.88
N LYS A 655 19.21 31.67 -32.84
CA LYS A 655 19.87 32.99 -32.69
C LYS A 655 18.91 34.13 -32.34
N SER A 656 17.66 34.08 -32.82
CA SER A 656 16.65 35.10 -32.53
C SER A 656 16.13 35.09 -31.10
N SER A 657 16.19 33.94 -30.41
CA SER A 657 15.58 33.75 -29.08
C SER A 657 16.58 33.32 -27.98
N ALA A 658 17.82 32.97 -28.34
CA ALA A 658 18.84 32.51 -27.39
C ALA A 658 19.11 33.54 -26.27
N GLU A 659 19.28 34.82 -26.63
CA GLU A 659 19.55 35.90 -25.66
C GLU A 659 18.40 36.03 -24.65
N PHE A 660 17.16 36.09 -25.15
CA PHE A 660 15.97 36.17 -24.33
C PHE A 660 15.85 34.96 -23.40
N THR A 661 16.02 33.76 -23.94
CA THR A 661 15.86 32.53 -23.17
C THR A 661 16.93 32.37 -22.10
N TYR A 662 18.16 32.83 -22.35
CA TYR A 662 19.22 32.85 -21.34
C TYR A 662 18.94 33.86 -20.22
N ASN A 663 18.54 35.09 -20.57
CA ASN A 663 18.24 36.14 -19.60
C ASN A 663 17.06 35.76 -18.69
N GLU A 664 16.02 35.15 -19.27
CA GLU A 664 14.82 34.69 -18.54
C GLU A 664 14.98 33.31 -17.90
N LYS A 665 16.18 32.70 -17.95
CA LYS A 665 16.45 31.36 -17.39
C LYS A 665 15.49 30.27 -17.91
N GLY A 666 15.16 30.32 -19.20
CA GLY A 666 14.21 29.43 -19.87
C GLY A 666 14.51 27.93 -19.78
N LEU A 667 15.75 27.54 -19.46
CA LEU A 667 16.13 26.16 -19.11
C LEU A 667 15.21 25.56 -18.03
N TRP A 668 14.77 26.34 -17.05
CA TRP A 668 13.86 25.83 -16.02
C TRP A 668 12.48 25.48 -16.54
N ALA A 669 12.00 26.12 -17.61
CA ALA A 669 10.74 25.71 -18.24
C ALA A 669 10.85 24.30 -18.84
N LEU A 670 11.99 23.96 -19.44
CA LEU A 670 12.30 22.63 -19.96
C LEU A 670 12.33 21.58 -18.84
N ILE A 671 13.08 21.83 -17.76
CA ILE A 671 13.15 20.94 -16.60
C ILE A 671 11.75 20.74 -15.97
N MET A 672 10.96 21.82 -15.87
CA MET A 672 9.61 21.75 -15.31
C MET A 672 8.65 20.97 -16.19
N ALA A 673 8.79 21.04 -17.51
CA ALA A 673 7.99 20.24 -18.43
C ALA A 673 8.29 18.74 -18.29
N GLN A 674 9.57 18.38 -18.29
CA GLN A 674 10.02 17.02 -18.10
C GLN A 674 9.58 16.44 -16.76
N PHE A 675 9.72 17.19 -15.67
CA PHE A 675 9.21 16.71 -14.39
C PHE A 675 7.70 16.69 -14.36
N GLY A 676 7.01 17.60 -15.06
CA GLY A 676 5.56 17.69 -15.12
C GLY A 676 4.91 16.56 -15.91
N LEU A 677 5.65 15.90 -16.81
CA LEU A 677 5.16 14.73 -17.52
C LEU A 677 5.11 13.50 -16.62
N ASN A 678 3.97 12.81 -16.68
CA ASN A 678 3.79 11.52 -16.06
C ASN A 678 3.12 10.55 -17.05
N MET A 679 3.24 9.24 -16.80
CA MET A 679 2.69 8.21 -17.69
C MET A 679 1.16 8.25 -17.71
N TYR A 680 0.53 8.55 -16.57
CA TYR A 680 -0.92 8.58 -16.40
C TYR A 680 -1.48 10.00 -16.30
N MET A 681 -2.58 10.25 -17.02
CA MET A 681 -3.20 11.57 -17.13
C MET A 681 -3.68 12.14 -15.78
N SER A 682 -4.32 11.32 -14.95
CA SER A 682 -4.86 11.78 -13.66
C SER A 682 -3.78 12.15 -12.65
N ASP A 683 -2.67 11.40 -12.65
CA ASP A 683 -1.50 11.66 -11.81
C ASP A 683 -0.81 12.96 -12.26
N GLN A 684 -0.63 13.15 -13.56
CA GLN A 684 -0.09 14.38 -14.13
C GLN A 684 -0.90 15.63 -13.72
N ILE A 685 -2.23 15.59 -13.80
CA ILE A 685 -3.10 16.72 -13.40
C ILE A 685 -2.99 16.99 -11.89
N GLY A 686 -3.03 15.94 -11.06
CA GLY A 686 -2.85 16.07 -9.61
C GLY A 686 -1.51 16.71 -9.25
N GLN A 687 -0.44 16.26 -9.93
CA GLN A 687 0.90 16.83 -9.77
C GLN A 687 1.00 18.29 -10.24
N PHE A 688 0.28 18.70 -11.28
CA PHE A 688 0.25 20.12 -11.69
C PHE A 688 -0.30 21.01 -10.58
N VAL A 689 -1.45 20.64 -9.99
CA VAL A 689 -2.04 21.40 -8.88
C VAL A 689 -1.07 21.45 -7.70
N ALA A 690 -0.53 20.29 -7.31
CA ALA A 690 0.44 20.17 -6.23
C ALA A 690 1.66 21.09 -6.42
N ARG A 691 2.22 21.11 -7.63
CA ARG A 691 3.42 21.88 -7.94
C ARG A 691 3.16 23.37 -8.11
N ILE A 692 2.00 23.77 -8.65
CA ILE A 692 1.59 25.19 -8.70
C ILE A 692 1.46 25.74 -7.28
N LEU A 693 0.73 25.03 -6.41
CA LEU A 693 0.55 25.43 -5.00
C LEU A 693 1.90 25.48 -4.27
N GLY A 694 2.75 24.46 -4.45
CA GLY A 694 4.09 24.42 -3.88
C GLY A 694 4.96 25.58 -4.39
N THR A 695 4.92 25.90 -5.68
CA THR A 695 5.72 27.00 -6.27
C THR A 695 5.26 28.36 -5.76
N ILE A 696 3.95 28.62 -5.71
CA ILE A 696 3.41 29.89 -5.21
C ILE A 696 3.75 30.04 -3.72
N GLY A 697 3.46 29.02 -2.91
CA GLY A 697 3.74 29.04 -1.47
C GLY A 697 5.23 29.16 -1.17
N GLY A 698 6.07 28.41 -1.89
CA GLY A 698 7.52 28.45 -1.76
C GLY A 698 8.11 29.78 -2.22
N GLY A 699 7.54 30.39 -3.25
CA GLY A 699 7.93 31.70 -3.74
C GLY A 699 7.64 32.82 -2.75
N ILE A 700 6.44 32.83 -2.18
CA ILE A 700 6.05 33.75 -1.10
C ILE A 700 6.98 33.58 0.10
N LEU A 701 7.20 32.34 0.54
CA LEU A 701 8.09 32.04 1.66
C LEU A 701 9.54 32.46 1.37
N GLY A 702 10.02 32.25 0.15
CA GLY A 702 11.35 32.69 -0.28
C GLY A 702 11.51 34.22 -0.26
N MET A 703 10.47 34.96 -0.68
CA MET A 703 10.45 36.42 -0.56
C MET A 703 10.47 36.87 0.90
N VAL A 704 9.67 36.23 1.75
CA VAL A 704 9.64 36.52 3.20
C VAL A 704 11.02 36.30 3.82
N ILE A 705 11.67 35.17 3.54
CA ILE A 705 13.04 34.90 4.01
C ILE A 705 14.02 35.97 3.52
N TRP A 706 13.95 36.33 2.23
CA TRP A 706 14.81 37.35 1.64
C TRP A 706 14.62 38.72 2.30
N TYR A 707 13.39 39.24 2.36
CA TYR A 707 13.13 40.59 2.88
C TYR A 707 13.36 40.69 4.40
N ILE A 708 13.16 39.61 5.17
CA ILE A 708 13.51 39.57 6.60
C ILE A 708 15.04 39.56 6.77
N GLY A 709 15.76 38.76 5.99
CA GLY A 709 17.22 38.61 6.14
C GLY A 709 18.05 39.74 5.54
N SER A 710 17.54 40.37 4.47
CA SER A 710 18.28 41.31 3.61
C SER A 710 17.67 42.70 3.54
N GLY A 711 16.46 42.91 4.06
CA GLY A 711 15.73 44.17 3.92
C GLY A 711 15.53 44.55 2.44
N HIS A 712 15.74 45.83 2.12
CA HIS A 712 15.70 46.35 0.74
C HIS A 712 17.09 46.35 0.05
N GLY A 713 18.14 45.85 0.71
CA GLY A 713 19.53 45.94 0.25
C GLY A 713 20.08 44.66 -0.38
N THR A 714 21.40 44.63 -0.55
CA THR A 714 22.15 43.49 -1.13
C THR A 714 22.26 42.28 -0.19
N GLY A 715 21.86 42.43 1.08
CA GLY A 715 21.67 41.36 2.05
C GLY A 715 22.77 41.25 3.11
N ASN A 716 22.36 40.95 4.36
CA ASN A 716 23.28 40.67 5.46
C ASN A 716 23.48 39.14 5.58
N PRO A 717 24.72 38.61 5.47
CA PRO A 717 25.00 37.18 5.59
C PRO A 717 24.43 36.56 6.88
N TYR A 718 24.56 37.25 8.01
CA TYR A 718 24.08 36.73 9.29
C TYR A 718 22.56 36.79 9.41
N GLY A 719 21.95 37.87 8.92
CA GLY A 719 20.50 38.06 8.92
C GLY A 719 19.80 37.02 8.06
N ILE A 720 20.29 36.79 6.84
CA ILE A 720 19.72 35.79 5.94
C ILE A 720 19.95 34.36 6.40
N ALA A 721 21.12 34.06 7.01
CA ALA A 721 21.38 32.76 7.63
C ALA A 721 20.41 32.46 8.78
N ALA A 722 20.13 33.45 9.64
CA ALA A 722 19.20 33.31 10.75
C ALA A 722 17.74 33.17 10.27
N ALA A 723 17.31 34.02 9.32
CA ALA A 723 15.99 33.94 8.73
C ALA A 723 15.76 32.56 8.08
N PHE A 724 16.71 32.10 7.26
CA PHE A 724 16.64 30.78 6.63
C PHE A 724 16.56 29.66 7.66
N ALA A 725 17.38 29.69 8.72
CA ALA A 725 17.34 28.69 9.80
C ALA A 725 15.95 28.52 10.41
N VAL A 726 15.25 29.62 10.70
CA VAL A 726 13.93 29.58 11.34
C VAL A 726 12.88 28.98 10.41
N PHE A 727 12.82 29.43 9.15
CA PHE A 727 11.80 28.97 8.20
C PHE A 727 12.03 27.55 7.67
N VAL A 728 13.27 27.06 7.67
CA VAL A 728 13.58 25.68 7.26
C VAL A 728 12.98 24.63 8.20
N ILE A 729 12.76 24.95 9.49
CA ILE A 729 12.16 24.01 10.46
C ILE A 729 10.77 23.53 10.02
N PRO A 730 9.76 24.41 9.81
CA PRO A 730 8.44 23.98 9.36
C PRO A 730 8.46 23.38 7.95
N MET A 731 9.35 23.84 7.06
CA MET A 731 9.51 23.27 5.71
C MET A 731 9.97 21.81 5.76
N LEU A 732 11.01 21.52 6.54
CA LEU A 732 11.52 20.16 6.72
C LEU A 732 10.53 19.30 7.50
N PHE A 733 9.84 19.83 8.51
CA PHE A 733 8.83 19.10 9.25
C PHE A 733 7.71 18.62 8.32
N ALA A 734 7.18 19.51 7.47
CA ALA A 734 6.20 19.13 6.45
C ALA A 734 6.77 18.12 5.46
N ARG A 735 7.99 18.34 4.94
CA ARG A 735 8.67 17.44 3.99
C ARG A 735 8.93 16.03 4.54
N LEU A 736 9.21 15.89 5.84
CA LEU A 736 9.56 14.62 6.47
C LEU A 736 8.33 13.82 6.92
N PHE A 737 7.28 14.49 7.42
CA PHE A 737 6.16 13.82 8.07
C PHE A 737 4.84 13.88 7.28
N TRP A 738 4.70 14.78 6.31
CA TRP A 738 3.52 14.86 5.45
C TRP A 738 3.67 14.00 4.18
N THR A 739 3.75 12.68 4.36
CA THR A 739 4.05 11.72 3.28
C THR A 739 3.09 11.79 2.09
N GLN A 740 1.80 12.07 2.34
CA GLN A 740 0.77 12.19 1.28
C GLN A 740 0.91 13.43 0.39
N ARG A 741 1.63 14.47 0.84
CA ARG A 741 1.79 15.76 0.13
C ARG A 741 3.26 16.08 -0.12
N MET A 742 4.06 15.03 -0.34
CA MET A 742 5.50 15.15 -0.42
C MET A 742 5.96 16.01 -1.62
N VAL A 743 5.29 15.90 -2.76
CA VAL A 743 5.64 16.66 -3.97
C VAL A 743 5.41 18.17 -3.75
N GLU A 744 4.29 18.54 -3.12
CA GLU A 744 3.99 19.91 -2.72
C GLU A 744 5.09 20.47 -1.80
N CYS A 745 5.49 19.72 -0.77
CA CYS A 745 6.51 20.15 0.19
C CYS A 745 7.90 20.28 -0.45
N ILE A 746 8.28 19.36 -1.36
CA ILE A 746 9.53 19.47 -2.12
C ILE A 746 9.51 20.74 -2.97
N MET A 747 8.43 20.96 -3.74
CA MET A 747 8.35 22.13 -4.61
C MET A 747 8.33 23.43 -3.82
N LEU A 748 7.65 23.47 -2.68
CA LEU A 748 7.69 24.60 -1.76
C LEU A 748 9.12 24.88 -1.33
N SER A 749 9.84 23.86 -0.89
CA SER A 749 11.18 24.01 -0.36
C SER A 749 12.21 24.43 -1.42
N VAL A 750 12.22 23.72 -2.55
CA VAL A 750 13.06 24.05 -3.71
C VAL A 750 12.68 25.43 -4.27
N THR A 751 11.41 25.84 -4.12
CA THR A 751 10.99 27.16 -4.57
C THR A 751 11.55 28.29 -3.72
N SER A 752 11.41 28.16 -2.41
CA SER A 752 12.01 29.11 -1.46
C SER A 752 13.52 29.21 -1.62
N VAL A 753 14.22 28.08 -1.78
CA VAL A 753 15.68 28.08 -1.91
C VAL A 753 16.17 28.76 -3.18
N LEU A 754 15.56 28.57 -4.37
CA LEU A 754 16.06 29.33 -5.53
C LEU A 754 15.71 30.82 -5.44
N VAL A 755 14.58 31.21 -4.84
CA VAL A 755 14.28 32.65 -4.69
C VAL A 755 15.34 33.31 -3.85
N VAL A 756 15.68 32.74 -2.70
CA VAL A 756 16.73 33.27 -1.81
C VAL A 756 18.12 33.12 -2.43
N GLY A 757 18.40 31.97 -3.04
CA GLY A 757 19.70 31.63 -3.61
C GLY A 757 20.08 32.47 -4.83
N TYR A 758 19.16 32.64 -5.79
CA TYR A 758 19.41 33.55 -6.92
C TYR A 758 19.50 35.00 -6.45
N SER A 759 18.66 35.42 -5.48
CA SER A 759 18.76 36.78 -4.93
C SER A 759 20.14 37.07 -4.35
N TRP A 760 20.76 36.07 -3.70
CA TRP A 760 22.12 36.20 -3.17
C TRP A 760 23.19 36.16 -4.26
N ILE A 761 23.08 35.23 -5.21
CA ILE A 761 24.04 35.08 -6.32
C ILE A 761 24.04 36.33 -7.21
N ASP A 762 22.87 36.83 -7.60
CA ASP A 762 22.75 37.95 -8.55
C ASP A 762 23.29 39.28 -7.96
N THR A 763 23.34 39.40 -6.62
CA THR A 763 23.91 40.58 -5.94
C THR A 763 25.42 40.45 -5.66
N HIS A 764 25.97 39.24 -5.53
CA HIS A 764 27.37 39.02 -5.11
C HIS A 764 28.28 38.43 -6.20
N LEU A 765 27.72 37.79 -7.23
CA LEU A 765 28.44 37.26 -8.39
C LEU A 765 28.06 38.07 -9.63
N PRO A 766 29.02 38.71 -10.32
CA PRO A 766 28.75 39.42 -11.56
C PRO A 766 28.37 38.41 -12.66
N SER A 767 27.08 38.28 -12.93
CA SER A 767 26.52 37.37 -13.93
C SER A 767 25.79 38.15 -15.03
N GLN A 768 25.80 37.62 -16.27
CA GLN A 768 25.05 38.21 -17.38
C GLN A 768 23.55 37.89 -17.24
N GLY A 769 22.70 38.91 -17.39
CA GLY A 769 21.24 38.79 -17.36
C GLY A 769 20.57 39.00 -16.01
N ASN A 770 21.29 39.43 -14.96
CA ASN A 770 20.82 39.65 -13.56
C ASN A 770 19.31 39.95 -13.44
N PRO A 771 18.46 38.93 -13.21
CA PRO A 771 17.00 39.06 -13.24
C PRO A 771 16.43 39.86 -12.06
N GLY A 772 17.24 40.14 -11.03
CA GLY A 772 16.92 40.96 -9.87
C GLY A 772 17.00 40.16 -8.57
N TYR A 773 16.28 40.60 -7.54
CA TYR A 773 16.19 39.90 -6.26
C TYR A 773 14.74 39.89 -5.73
N GLY A 774 14.42 38.99 -4.81
CA GLY A 774 13.11 38.89 -4.16
C GLY A 774 11.95 38.68 -5.16
N TYR A 775 11.05 39.67 -5.25
CA TYR A 775 9.85 39.62 -6.10
C TYR A 775 10.15 39.35 -7.58
N GLN A 776 11.23 39.91 -8.11
CA GLN A 776 11.57 39.75 -9.53
C GLN A 776 11.88 38.28 -9.89
N ILE A 777 12.54 37.55 -9.01
CA ILE A 777 12.82 36.12 -9.21
C ILE A 777 11.54 35.30 -9.02
N PHE A 778 10.70 35.67 -8.05
CA PHE A 778 9.46 34.97 -7.74
C PHE A 778 8.51 34.89 -8.95
N TRP A 779 8.12 36.03 -9.53
CA TRP A 779 7.11 36.01 -10.60
C TRP A 779 7.66 35.33 -11.86
N ARG A 780 8.94 35.57 -12.22
CA ARG A 780 9.60 34.92 -13.37
C ARG A 780 9.55 33.40 -13.23
N ARG A 781 9.79 32.91 -12.01
CA ARG A 781 9.73 31.48 -11.74
C ARG A 781 8.32 30.90 -11.87
N VAL A 782 7.29 31.60 -11.39
CA VAL A 782 5.90 31.17 -11.57
C VAL A 782 5.59 31.04 -13.06
N VAL A 783 5.99 32.02 -13.87
CA VAL A 783 5.79 31.99 -15.33
C VAL A 783 6.51 30.80 -15.98
N LEU A 784 7.78 30.54 -15.66
CA LEU A 784 8.53 29.39 -16.22
C LEU A 784 7.90 28.04 -15.87
N VAL A 785 7.38 27.90 -14.65
CA VAL A 785 6.65 26.70 -14.22
C VAL A 785 5.35 26.53 -15.01
N LEU A 786 4.59 27.61 -15.21
CA LEU A 786 3.35 27.58 -16.02
C LEU A 786 3.64 27.26 -17.49
N VAL A 787 4.70 27.79 -18.07
CA VAL A 787 5.13 27.46 -19.44
C VAL A 787 5.50 25.99 -19.57
N GLY A 788 6.28 25.46 -18.62
CA GLY A 788 6.63 24.04 -18.60
C GLY A 788 5.39 23.13 -18.50
N PHE A 789 4.43 23.48 -17.62
CA PHE A 789 3.19 22.72 -17.50
C PHE A 789 2.28 22.85 -18.71
N ALA A 790 2.22 24.02 -19.36
CA ALA A 790 1.48 24.19 -20.61
C ALA A 790 2.04 23.25 -21.69
N ALA A 791 3.36 23.17 -21.84
CA ALA A 791 4.01 22.26 -22.79
C ALA A 791 3.71 20.78 -22.47
N SER A 792 3.83 20.37 -21.21
CA SER A 792 3.51 19.01 -20.79
C SER A 792 2.03 18.67 -20.92
N PHE A 793 1.15 19.65 -20.71
CA PHE A 793 -0.29 19.51 -20.94
C PHE A 793 -0.61 19.31 -22.43
N ILE A 794 0.08 20.00 -23.34
CA ILE A 794 -0.06 19.75 -24.78
C ILE A 794 0.34 18.31 -25.12
N MET A 795 1.46 17.82 -24.58
CA MET A 795 1.89 16.43 -24.80
C MET A 795 0.95 15.39 -24.18
N MET A 796 0.20 15.78 -23.15
CA MET A 796 -0.85 14.95 -22.54
C MET A 796 -2.01 14.68 -23.52
N LEU A 797 -2.31 15.62 -24.42
CA LEU A 797 -3.40 15.48 -25.41
C LEU A 797 -3.06 14.47 -26.52
N LEU A 798 -1.78 14.26 -26.81
CA LEU A 798 -1.29 13.23 -27.73
C LEU A 798 -1.39 11.86 -27.06
N PRO A 799 -1.75 10.80 -27.78
CA PRO A 799 -2.72 9.78 -27.35
C PRO A 799 -2.78 9.59 -25.82
N PRO A 800 -3.87 10.02 -25.16
CA PRO A 800 -3.92 10.07 -23.71
C PRO A 800 -3.92 8.65 -23.12
N GLN A 801 -3.04 8.42 -22.16
CA GLN A 801 -3.01 7.20 -21.37
C GLN A 801 -3.94 7.38 -20.17
N SER A 802 -5.14 6.82 -20.30
CA SER A 802 -6.18 6.99 -19.28
C SER A 802 -5.87 6.14 -18.05
N SER A 803 -5.83 6.79 -16.90
CA SER A 803 -5.69 6.14 -15.60
C SER A 803 -6.87 5.21 -15.31
N ARG A 804 -8.06 5.52 -15.82
CA ARG A 804 -9.26 4.67 -15.70
C ARG A 804 -9.07 3.32 -16.40
N LYS A 805 -8.47 3.34 -17.60
CA LYS A 805 -8.15 2.10 -18.33
C LYS A 805 -7.10 1.29 -17.55
N ALA A 806 -6.08 1.96 -17.03
CA ALA A 806 -5.04 1.31 -16.21
C ALA A 806 -5.61 0.68 -14.94
N LEU A 807 -6.51 1.38 -14.24
CA LEU A 807 -7.22 0.84 -13.08
C LEU A 807 -8.06 -0.37 -13.48
N ARG A 808 -8.86 -0.28 -14.55
CA ARG A 808 -9.68 -1.40 -15.04
C ARG A 808 -8.85 -2.64 -15.34
N LEU A 809 -7.75 -2.50 -16.08
CA LEU A 809 -6.84 -3.61 -16.40
C LEU A 809 -6.15 -4.15 -15.14
N GLY A 810 -5.79 -3.26 -14.20
CA GLY A 810 -5.26 -3.65 -12.90
C GLY A 810 -6.23 -4.49 -12.09
N THR A 811 -7.46 -4.03 -12.01
CA THR A 811 -8.56 -4.71 -11.34
C THR A 811 -8.84 -6.07 -11.99
N ALA A 812 -8.74 -6.16 -13.32
CA ALA A 812 -8.87 -7.44 -14.02
C ALA A 812 -7.73 -8.41 -13.67
N SER A 813 -6.50 -7.91 -13.62
CA SER A 813 -5.32 -8.68 -13.23
C SER A 813 -5.42 -9.17 -11.78
N THR A 814 -5.88 -8.33 -10.84
CA THR A 814 -6.06 -8.73 -9.44
C THR A 814 -7.17 -9.77 -9.30
N VAL A 815 -8.27 -9.68 -10.05
CA VAL A 815 -9.29 -10.75 -10.09
C VAL A 815 -8.70 -12.07 -10.60
N SER A 816 -7.89 -12.03 -11.67
CA SER A 816 -7.21 -13.22 -12.18
C SER A 816 -6.25 -13.82 -11.14
N GLN A 817 -5.48 -12.98 -10.43
CA GLN A 817 -4.57 -13.43 -9.38
C GLN A 817 -5.32 -14.01 -8.16
N ILE A 818 -6.48 -13.45 -7.80
CA ILE A 818 -7.38 -13.99 -6.77
C ILE A 818 -7.92 -15.36 -7.22
N SER A 819 -8.30 -15.51 -8.49
CA SER A 819 -8.71 -16.80 -9.06
C SER A 819 -7.60 -17.85 -8.96
N GLN A 820 -6.35 -17.46 -9.24
CA GLN A 820 -5.21 -18.35 -9.09
C GLN A 820 -4.90 -18.69 -7.61
N LEU A 821 -5.13 -17.76 -6.68
CA LEU A 821 -5.04 -18.04 -5.24
C LEU A 821 -6.11 -19.05 -4.80
N TYR A 822 -7.35 -18.88 -5.29
CA TYR A 822 -8.42 -19.84 -5.07
C TYR A 822 -8.07 -21.21 -5.65
N GLY A 823 -7.61 -21.29 -6.91
CA GLY A 823 -7.21 -22.54 -7.54
C GLY A 823 -6.07 -23.25 -6.81
N LEU A 824 -5.04 -22.51 -6.36
CA LEU A 824 -3.95 -23.06 -5.54
C LEU A 824 -4.48 -23.64 -4.23
N LEU A 825 -5.36 -22.91 -3.55
CA LEU A 825 -5.98 -23.34 -2.31
C LEU A 825 -6.84 -24.61 -2.50
N ILE A 826 -7.70 -24.64 -3.52
CA ILE A 826 -8.55 -25.80 -3.79
C ILE A 826 -7.71 -27.00 -4.23
N SER A 827 -6.66 -26.80 -5.03
CA SER A 827 -5.75 -27.88 -5.41
C SER A 827 -5.06 -28.48 -4.19
N SER A 828 -4.64 -27.66 -3.22
CA SER A 828 -4.03 -28.19 -1.99
C SER A 828 -5.03 -28.91 -1.08
N TRP A 829 -6.30 -28.50 -1.07
CA TRP A 829 -7.37 -29.27 -0.43
C TRP A 829 -7.53 -30.67 -1.05
N LEU A 830 -7.42 -30.79 -2.38
CA LEU A 830 -7.60 -32.05 -3.10
C LEU A 830 -6.38 -32.98 -3.00
N THR A 831 -5.15 -32.48 -3.16
CA THR A 831 -3.93 -33.30 -3.10
C THR A 831 -3.74 -33.97 -1.75
N VAL A 832 -4.14 -33.28 -0.68
CA VAL A 832 -4.10 -33.81 0.70
C VAL A 832 -5.02 -35.03 0.86
N GLU A 833 -6.16 -35.04 0.17
CA GLU A 833 -7.11 -36.16 0.23
C GLU A 833 -6.57 -37.38 -0.53
N GLU A 834 -5.93 -37.17 -1.69
CA GLU A 834 -5.28 -38.24 -2.46
C GLU A 834 -4.16 -38.91 -1.64
N GLU A 835 -3.27 -38.13 -1.03
CA GLU A 835 -2.20 -38.63 -0.15
C GLU A 835 -2.77 -39.40 1.07
N ALA A 836 -3.84 -38.88 1.70
CA ALA A 836 -4.49 -39.56 2.84
C ALA A 836 -5.19 -40.87 2.46
N GLN A 837 -5.65 -41.01 1.21
CA GLN A 837 -6.21 -42.26 0.68
C GLN A 837 -5.10 -43.26 0.34
N GLU A 838 -4.00 -42.83 -0.25
CA GLU A 838 -2.84 -43.67 -0.54
C GLU A 838 -2.19 -44.24 0.73
N GLU A 839 -2.10 -43.45 1.80
CA GLU A 839 -1.62 -43.92 3.11
C GLU A 839 -2.52 -45.02 3.71
N LYS A 840 -3.85 -44.89 3.57
CA LYS A 840 -4.80 -45.92 4.02
C LYS A 840 -4.69 -47.21 3.21
N VAL A 841 -4.45 -47.11 1.91
CA VAL A 841 -4.30 -48.28 1.02
C VAL A 841 -2.98 -49.02 1.26
N ASN A 842 -1.92 -48.31 1.64
CA ASN A 842 -0.59 -48.90 1.85
C ASN A 842 -0.33 -49.47 3.26
N GLY A 843 -1.26 -49.36 4.21
CA GLY A 843 -1.31 -50.18 5.44
C GLY A 843 -0.08 -50.14 6.36
N LYS A 844 0.78 -49.10 6.29
CA LYS A 844 1.92 -48.94 7.21
C LYS A 844 1.62 -47.85 8.24
N GLU A 845 0.93 -48.25 9.31
CA GLU A 845 0.91 -47.48 10.55
C GLU A 845 2.22 -47.70 11.32
N ASP A 846 3.27 -46.95 10.98
CA ASP A 846 4.47 -46.87 11.81
C ASP A 846 4.22 -45.90 12.98
N HIS A 847 3.72 -46.44 14.10
CA HIS A 847 3.44 -45.73 15.37
C HIS A 847 4.68 -45.24 16.14
N ALA A 848 5.77 -44.83 15.47
CA ALA A 848 7.07 -44.63 16.13
C ALA A 848 7.79 -43.28 15.92
N GLU A 849 7.24 -42.30 15.20
CA GLU A 849 7.94 -41.01 14.99
C GLU A 849 7.09 -39.78 15.39
N GLU A 850 6.69 -39.69 16.66
CA GLU A 850 5.94 -38.54 17.20
C GLU A 850 6.84 -37.33 17.59
N ASN A 851 8.14 -37.32 17.23
CA ASN A 851 9.09 -36.33 17.78
C ASN A 851 10.11 -35.73 16.79
N LYS A 852 9.82 -35.71 15.48
CA LYS A 852 10.59 -34.90 14.51
C LYS A 852 9.67 -33.92 13.79
N SER A 853 10.13 -32.67 13.64
CA SER A 853 9.50 -31.64 12.83
C SER A 853 9.66 -31.94 11.34
N THR A 854 8.99 -32.99 10.84
CA THR A 854 8.92 -33.30 9.41
C THR A 854 7.83 -32.44 8.78
N SER A 855 8.23 -31.43 8.02
CA SER A 855 7.30 -30.66 7.17
C SER A 855 6.59 -31.64 6.24
N HIS A 856 5.28 -31.80 6.39
CA HIS A 856 4.53 -32.71 5.54
C HIS A 856 4.56 -32.22 4.06
N PRO A 857 4.54 -33.12 3.06
CA PRO A 857 4.59 -32.77 1.64
C PRO A 857 3.56 -31.71 1.23
N TYR A 858 2.36 -31.74 1.80
CA TYR A 858 1.30 -30.76 1.57
C TYR A 858 1.58 -29.37 2.14
N GLU A 859 2.60 -29.12 2.97
CA GLU A 859 2.88 -27.77 3.50
C GLU A 859 3.63 -26.89 2.49
N LYS A 860 4.11 -27.46 1.39
CA LYS A 860 4.89 -26.77 0.35
C LYS A 860 4.15 -25.62 -0.33
N TRP A 861 2.80 -25.60 -0.32
CA TRP A 861 2.01 -24.53 -0.95
C TRP A 861 1.97 -23.24 -0.09
N GLN A 862 2.14 -23.34 1.23
CA GLN A 862 1.94 -22.20 2.14
C GLN A 862 2.87 -21.02 1.84
N PRO A 863 4.20 -21.19 1.59
CA PRO A 863 5.07 -20.07 1.29
C PRO A 863 4.69 -19.36 -0.02
N ALA A 864 4.34 -20.13 -1.05
CA ALA A 864 3.93 -19.61 -2.35
C ALA A 864 2.60 -18.84 -2.25
N PHE A 865 1.62 -19.41 -1.55
CA PHE A 865 0.33 -18.75 -1.30
C PHE A 865 0.50 -17.45 -0.51
N ARG A 866 1.27 -17.45 0.58
CA ARG A 866 1.52 -16.25 1.40
C ARG A 866 2.25 -15.16 0.62
N ALA A 867 3.22 -15.52 -0.21
CA ALA A 867 3.94 -14.55 -1.06
C ALA A 867 2.98 -13.88 -2.06
N LYS A 868 2.19 -14.68 -2.77
CA LYS A 868 1.21 -14.19 -3.75
C LYS A 868 0.09 -13.37 -3.12
N LEU A 869 -0.42 -13.80 -1.97
CA LEU A 869 -1.38 -13.07 -1.15
C LEU A 869 -0.90 -11.64 -0.84
N MET A 870 0.36 -11.51 -0.39
CA MET A 870 0.95 -10.20 -0.05
C MET A 870 1.16 -9.32 -1.29
N SER A 871 1.48 -9.93 -2.43
CA SER A 871 1.56 -9.23 -3.73
C SER A 871 0.18 -8.67 -4.13
N VAL A 872 -0.87 -9.50 -4.10
CA VAL A 872 -2.25 -9.09 -4.42
C VAL A 872 -2.73 -8.00 -3.46
N ALA A 873 -2.48 -8.15 -2.15
CA ALA A 873 -2.84 -7.16 -1.15
C ALA A 873 -2.15 -5.81 -1.41
N GLY A 874 -0.87 -5.83 -1.80
CA GLY A 874 -0.11 -4.65 -2.20
C GLY A 874 -0.66 -3.98 -3.45
N ALA A 875 -1.00 -4.77 -4.47
CA ALA A 875 -1.61 -4.28 -5.71
C ALA A 875 -2.96 -3.59 -5.44
N LEU A 876 -3.84 -4.22 -4.63
CA LEU A 876 -5.12 -3.64 -4.24
C LEU A 876 -4.95 -2.33 -3.45
N ALA A 877 -3.98 -2.26 -2.53
CA ALA A 877 -3.68 -1.05 -1.78
C ALA A 877 -3.20 0.09 -2.70
N ALA A 878 -2.33 -0.23 -3.67
CA ALA A 878 -1.86 0.74 -4.67
C ALA A 878 -3.02 1.25 -5.56
N GLN A 879 -3.92 0.36 -5.99
CA GLN A 879 -5.12 0.73 -6.77
C GLN A 879 -6.07 1.62 -5.97
N LYS A 880 -6.26 1.34 -4.67
CA LYS A 880 -7.06 2.20 -3.77
C LYS A 880 -6.45 3.59 -3.64
N MET A 881 -5.12 3.71 -3.59
CA MET A 881 -4.44 5.01 -3.62
C MET A 881 -4.62 5.71 -4.97
N GLN A 882 -4.49 4.99 -6.09
CA GLN A 882 -4.70 5.52 -7.44
C GLN A 882 -6.14 6.04 -7.64
N MET A 883 -7.14 5.42 -7.02
CA MET A 883 -8.53 5.87 -7.05
C MET A 883 -8.70 7.34 -6.61
N THR A 884 -7.91 7.78 -5.63
CA THR A 884 -7.95 9.17 -5.14
C THR A 884 -7.50 10.17 -6.20
N THR A 885 -6.58 9.79 -7.08
CA THR A 885 -6.07 10.66 -8.14
C THR A 885 -6.92 10.59 -9.40
N ILE A 886 -7.57 9.46 -9.69
CA ILE A 886 -8.42 9.28 -10.88
C ILE A 886 -9.61 10.24 -10.89
N LYS A 887 -10.09 10.67 -9.71
CA LYS A 887 -11.16 11.68 -9.58
C LYS A 887 -10.81 13.02 -10.27
N TRP A 888 -9.53 13.34 -10.46
CA TRP A 888 -9.07 14.53 -11.18
C TRP A 888 -9.21 14.42 -12.71
N GLU A 889 -9.36 13.22 -13.26
CA GLU A 889 -9.64 13.04 -14.69
C GLU A 889 -11.06 13.52 -14.98
N ARG A 890 -11.24 14.58 -15.77
CA ARG A 890 -12.57 15.12 -16.09
C ARG A 890 -13.36 14.15 -16.96
N ASN A 891 -14.65 14.02 -16.69
CA ASN A 891 -15.57 13.18 -17.46
C ASN A 891 -15.90 13.80 -18.82
N ILE A 892 -15.07 13.55 -19.85
CA ILE A 892 -15.27 14.09 -21.21
C ILE A 892 -16.32 13.27 -21.98
N ARG A 893 -16.36 11.94 -21.81
CA ARG A 893 -17.23 11.01 -22.58
C ARG A 893 -18.51 10.59 -21.84
N GLY A 894 -18.66 10.96 -20.57
CA GLY A 894 -19.74 10.51 -19.69
C GLY A 894 -19.28 10.31 -18.25
N GLY A 895 -20.24 10.14 -17.34
CA GLY A 895 -19.98 9.89 -15.93
C GLY A 895 -19.20 8.59 -15.72
N TRP A 896 -17.98 8.67 -15.19
CA TRP A 896 -17.24 7.48 -14.80
C TRP A 896 -17.82 6.88 -13.50
N PRO A 897 -18.08 5.56 -13.45
CA PRO A 897 -18.69 4.90 -12.30
C PRO A 897 -17.69 4.67 -11.16
N ALA A 898 -17.18 5.75 -10.55
CA ALA A 898 -16.20 5.70 -9.46
C ALA A 898 -16.67 4.80 -8.30
N GLU A 899 -17.94 4.94 -7.91
CA GLU A 899 -18.56 4.17 -6.82
C GLU A 899 -18.54 2.65 -7.11
N HIS A 900 -18.63 2.24 -8.38
CA HIS A 900 -18.62 0.82 -8.75
C HIS A 900 -17.22 0.24 -8.63
N TYR A 901 -16.20 0.96 -9.09
CA TYR A 901 -14.81 0.52 -8.93
C TYR A 901 -14.36 0.53 -7.47
N GLU A 902 -14.80 1.51 -6.69
CA GLU A 902 -14.52 1.56 -5.24
C GLU A 902 -15.11 0.33 -4.55
N LYS A 903 -16.38 0.02 -4.84
CA LYS A 903 -17.04 -1.19 -4.35
C LYS A 903 -16.39 -2.47 -4.85
N LEU A 904 -15.94 -2.52 -6.10
CA LEU A 904 -15.25 -3.68 -6.67
C LEU A 904 -13.91 -3.95 -5.97
N LEU A 905 -13.14 -2.92 -5.65
CA LEU A 905 -11.92 -3.05 -4.85
C LEU A 905 -12.22 -3.51 -3.42
N GLU A 906 -13.28 -2.99 -2.79
CA GLU A 906 -13.73 -3.46 -1.47
C GLU A 906 -14.13 -4.94 -1.48
N ILE A 907 -14.84 -5.38 -2.52
CA ILE A 907 -15.21 -6.80 -2.71
C ILE A 907 -13.95 -7.65 -2.86
N GLN A 908 -12.97 -7.24 -3.67
CA GLN A 908 -11.71 -7.98 -3.81
C GLN A 908 -10.90 -8.07 -2.51
N PHE A 909 -10.87 -7.00 -1.71
CA PHE A 909 -10.26 -7.05 -0.37
C PHE A 909 -10.97 -8.04 0.55
N LYS A 910 -12.29 -8.14 0.48
CA LYS A 910 -13.09 -9.12 1.24
C LYS A 910 -12.79 -10.55 0.78
N MET A 911 -12.81 -10.80 -0.53
CA MET A 911 -12.45 -12.11 -1.09
C MET A 911 -11.06 -12.56 -0.65
N LEU A 912 -10.09 -11.63 -0.64
CA LEU A 912 -8.74 -11.92 -0.18
C LEU A 912 -8.73 -12.33 1.31
N SER A 913 -9.50 -11.66 2.16
CA SER A 913 -9.66 -12.03 3.57
C SER A 913 -10.34 -13.39 3.75
N ASP A 914 -11.35 -13.71 2.93
CA ASP A 914 -12.04 -15.00 2.97
C ASP A 914 -11.11 -16.15 2.54
N LEU A 915 -10.29 -15.94 1.50
CA LEU A 915 -9.27 -16.89 1.07
C LEU A 915 -8.20 -17.10 2.15
N ILE A 916 -7.81 -16.05 2.88
CA ILE A 916 -6.93 -16.19 4.05
C ILE A 916 -7.60 -17.11 5.05
N GLN A 917 -8.84 -16.84 5.45
CA GLN A 917 -9.55 -17.64 6.43
C GLN A 917 -9.65 -19.11 6.00
N ALA A 918 -9.97 -19.37 4.73
CA ALA A 918 -10.00 -20.73 4.17
C ALA A 918 -8.62 -21.41 4.17
N SER A 919 -7.53 -20.66 3.96
CA SER A 919 -6.16 -21.17 4.08
C SER A 919 -5.79 -21.55 5.52
N LEU A 920 -6.29 -20.82 6.51
CA LEU A 920 -6.03 -21.14 7.92
C LEU A 920 -6.71 -22.45 8.32
N VAL A 921 -7.88 -22.70 7.77
CA VAL A 921 -8.64 -23.94 8.00
C VAL A 921 -7.86 -25.14 7.46
N ILE A 922 -7.21 -25.06 6.29
CA ILE A 922 -6.33 -26.15 5.82
C ILE A 922 -5.21 -26.42 6.80
N ASP A 923 -4.56 -25.35 7.28
CA ASP A 923 -3.43 -25.42 8.19
C ASP A 923 -3.79 -26.06 9.54
N TYR A 924 -5.06 -25.98 9.98
CA TYR A 924 -5.50 -26.41 11.32
C TYR A 924 -6.53 -27.56 11.36
N VAL A 925 -7.32 -27.82 10.31
CA VAL A 925 -8.29 -28.96 10.21
C VAL A 925 -7.55 -30.25 9.82
N LEU A 926 -6.37 -30.49 10.35
CA LEU A 926 -5.46 -31.48 9.76
C LEU A 926 -5.88 -32.96 9.91
N SER A 927 -7.00 -33.27 10.57
CA SER A 927 -7.52 -34.63 10.61
C SER A 927 -8.23 -34.99 9.29
N PRO A 928 -7.80 -36.05 8.57
CA PRO A 928 -8.40 -36.47 7.30
C PRO A 928 -9.92 -36.68 7.39
N GLN A 929 -10.41 -37.09 8.57
CA GLN A 929 -11.84 -37.32 8.82
C GLN A 929 -12.68 -36.04 8.69
N TRP A 930 -12.21 -34.90 9.21
CA TRP A 930 -12.97 -33.64 9.14
C TRP A 930 -12.87 -32.97 7.77
N ARG A 931 -11.76 -33.16 7.05
CA ARG A 931 -11.63 -32.76 5.64
C ARG A 931 -12.59 -33.53 4.76
N HIS A 932 -12.64 -34.85 4.93
CA HIS A 932 -13.59 -35.73 4.25
C HIS A 932 -15.04 -35.34 4.57
N ARG A 933 -15.35 -35.00 5.83
CA ARG A 933 -16.67 -34.46 6.21
C ARG A 933 -16.96 -33.12 5.53
N LEU A 934 -15.99 -32.22 5.40
CA LEU A 934 -16.17 -30.93 4.71
C LEU A 934 -16.41 -31.12 3.20
N LEU A 935 -15.71 -32.07 2.58
CA LEU A 935 -15.93 -32.47 1.18
C LEU A 935 -17.34 -33.01 0.95
N HIS A 936 -17.84 -33.88 1.82
CA HIS A 936 -19.11 -34.59 1.61
C HIS A 936 -20.34 -33.90 2.20
N LYS A 937 -20.20 -33.07 3.25
CA LYS A 937 -21.31 -32.35 3.88
C LYS A 937 -21.48 -30.93 3.36
N THR A 938 -20.52 -30.42 2.58
CA THR A 938 -20.64 -29.10 1.95
C THR A 938 -20.43 -29.21 0.44
N SER A 939 -21.16 -28.43 -0.34
CA SER A 939 -20.97 -28.38 -1.79
C SER A 939 -19.73 -27.57 -2.23
N PHE A 940 -18.95 -27.03 -1.28
CA PHE A 940 -17.83 -26.13 -1.56
C PHE A 940 -16.75 -26.75 -2.43
N LEU A 941 -16.48 -28.04 -2.24
CA LEU A 941 -15.48 -28.80 -2.99
C LEU A 941 -16.09 -29.61 -4.16
N ASN A 942 -17.36 -29.36 -4.51
CA ASN A 942 -17.98 -29.99 -5.67
C ASN A 942 -17.28 -29.50 -6.96
N PRO A 943 -16.79 -30.38 -7.84
CA PRO A 943 -16.08 -29.99 -9.06
C PRO A 943 -16.90 -29.07 -9.97
N ASN A 944 -18.24 -29.25 -10.02
CA ASN A 944 -19.12 -28.40 -10.80
C ASN A 944 -19.19 -26.97 -10.24
N LEU A 945 -19.19 -26.83 -8.90
CA LEU A 945 -19.18 -25.52 -8.25
C LEU A 945 -17.82 -24.83 -8.41
N ILE A 946 -16.72 -25.57 -8.25
CA ILE A 946 -15.36 -25.04 -8.46
C ILE A 946 -15.23 -24.51 -9.90
N SER A 947 -15.73 -25.28 -10.88
CA SER A 947 -15.76 -24.85 -12.29
C SER A 947 -16.59 -23.57 -12.47
N ASP A 948 -17.77 -23.47 -11.85
CA ASP A 948 -18.59 -22.26 -11.92
C ASP A 948 -17.86 -21.03 -11.34
N VAL A 949 -17.24 -21.17 -10.16
CA VAL A 949 -16.49 -20.08 -9.50
C VAL A 949 -15.32 -19.62 -10.35
N MET A 950 -14.50 -20.56 -10.86
CA MET A 950 -13.36 -20.24 -11.72
C MET A 950 -13.81 -19.62 -13.05
N ALA A 951 -14.91 -20.10 -13.63
CA ALA A 951 -15.48 -19.54 -14.85
C ALA A 951 -15.96 -18.09 -14.64
N ILE A 952 -16.65 -17.81 -13.54
CA ILE A 952 -17.09 -16.44 -13.21
C ILE A 952 -15.89 -15.51 -13.05
N PHE A 953 -14.85 -15.90 -12.29
CA PHE A 953 -13.66 -15.05 -12.17
C PHE A 953 -12.96 -14.83 -13.51
N GLY A 954 -12.89 -15.86 -14.36
CA GLY A 954 -12.36 -15.76 -15.71
C GLY A 954 -13.17 -14.79 -16.58
N ILE A 955 -14.50 -14.91 -16.57
CA ILE A 955 -15.41 -14.05 -17.34
C ILE A 955 -15.35 -12.60 -16.83
N VAL A 956 -15.34 -12.36 -15.52
CA VAL A 956 -15.24 -11.02 -14.93
C VAL A 956 -13.88 -10.39 -15.22
N SER A 957 -12.79 -11.16 -15.12
CA SER A 957 -11.47 -10.68 -15.49
C SER A 957 -11.43 -10.33 -16.99
N MET A 958 -11.91 -11.21 -17.87
CA MET A 958 -11.96 -10.98 -19.31
C MET A 958 -12.87 -9.81 -19.70
N SER A 959 -14.02 -9.64 -19.03
CA SER A 959 -14.95 -8.55 -19.28
C SER A 959 -14.33 -7.19 -18.92
N LEU A 960 -13.57 -7.14 -17.82
CA LEU A 960 -12.78 -5.96 -17.45
C LEU A 960 -11.61 -5.71 -18.41
N GLU A 961 -10.91 -6.75 -18.87
CA GLU A 961 -9.81 -6.61 -19.83
C GLU A 961 -10.29 -6.08 -21.19
N THR A 962 -11.29 -6.74 -21.76
CA THR A 962 -11.83 -6.44 -23.09
C THR A 962 -12.78 -5.24 -23.08
N GLY A 963 -13.52 -5.03 -21.98
CA GLY A 963 -14.60 -4.04 -21.88
C GLY A 963 -15.94 -4.52 -22.40
N HIS A 964 -16.11 -5.80 -22.70
CA HIS A 964 -17.41 -6.36 -23.04
C HIS A 964 -18.27 -6.53 -21.79
N PRO A 965 -19.59 -6.30 -21.88
CA PRO A 965 -20.49 -6.54 -20.76
C PRO A 965 -20.53 -8.03 -20.41
N VAL A 966 -20.70 -8.32 -19.12
CA VAL A 966 -21.02 -9.66 -18.64
C VAL A 966 -22.43 -10.02 -19.13
N HIS A 967 -22.63 -11.26 -19.58
CA HIS A 967 -23.95 -11.70 -20.05
C HIS A 967 -24.94 -11.82 -18.89
N GLU A 968 -26.13 -11.24 -19.03
CA GLU A 968 -27.21 -11.28 -18.01
C GLU A 968 -27.69 -12.69 -17.65
N VAL A 969 -27.43 -13.68 -18.53
CA VAL A 969 -27.81 -15.08 -18.33
C VAL A 969 -26.87 -15.81 -17.35
N LEU A 970 -25.72 -15.23 -17.02
CA LEU A 970 -24.79 -15.85 -16.07
C LEU A 970 -25.44 -15.94 -14.68
N PRO A 971 -25.23 -17.06 -13.96
CA PRO A 971 -25.79 -17.22 -12.63
C PRO A 971 -25.21 -16.14 -11.71
N SER A 972 -26.06 -15.19 -11.31
CA SER A 972 -25.68 -14.05 -10.46
C SER A 972 -25.41 -14.45 -9.01
N ASN A 973 -25.77 -15.68 -8.61
CA ASN A 973 -25.66 -16.15 -7.23
C ASN A 973 -25.01 -17.54 -7.16
N LEU A 974 -23.71 -17.56 -6.82
CA LEU A 974 -22.94 -18.78 -6.62
C LEU A 974 -23.41 -19.59 -5.41
N LEU A 975 -24.05 -18.97 -4.41
CA LEU A 975 -24.68 -19.71 -3.30
C LEU A 975 -25.90 -20.50 -3.77
N ASP A 976 -26.67 -19.97 -4.72
CA ASP A 976 -27.81 -20.71 -5.27
C ASP A 976 -27.32 -21.89 -6.13
N ARG A 977 -26.22 -21.70 -6.87
CA ARG A 977 -25.53 -22.77 -7.61
C ARG A 977 -24.99 -23.86 -6.68
N SER A 978 -24.47 -23.49 -5.51
CA SER A 978 -23.97 -24.47 -4.55
C SER A 978 -25.09 -25.34 -3.98
N ILE A 979 -26.28 -24.78 -3.75
CA ILE A 979 -27.48 -25.53 -3.33
C ILE A 979 -27.99 -26.41 -4.48
N TYR A 980 -28.03 -25.87 -5.71
CA TYR A 980 -28.45 -26.62 -6.89
C TYR A 980 -27.58 -27.86 -7.15
N HIS A 981 -26.26 -27.71 -7.08
CA HIS A 981 -25.34 -28.84 -7.28
C HIS A 981 -25.42 -29.87 -6.14
N ASP A 982 -25.66 -29.42 -4.90
CA ASP A 982 -25.87 -30.33 -3.76
C ASP A 982 -27.12 -31.20 -3.96
N ASP A 983 -28.25 -30.58 -4.30
CA ASP A 983 -29.53 -31.26 -4.54
C ASP A 983 -29.44 -32.28 -5.68
N GLN A 984 -28.78 -31.90 -6.79
CA GLN A 984 -28.52 -32.81 -7.91
C GLN A 984 -27.64 -34.00 -7.50
N THR A 985 -26.57 -33.75 -6.74
CA THR A 985 -25.66 -34.81 -6.28
C THR A 985 -26.37 -35.80 -5.36
N ARG A 986 -27.21 -35.32 -4.45
CA ARG A 986 -28.04 -36.16 -3.56
C ARG A 986 -29.07 -36.98 -4.34
N THR A 987 -29.78 -36.35 -5.26
CA THR A 987 -30.82 -37.00 -6.08
C THR A 987 -30.25 -38.11 -6.97
N VAL A 988 -29.08 -37.86 -7.56
CA VAL A 988 -28.35 -38.86 -8.37
C VAL A 988 -27.84 -40.00 -7.50
N GLY A 989 -27.23 -39.71 -6.36
CA GLY A 989 -26.78 -40.73 -5.41
C GLY A 989 -27.91 -41.62 -4.88
N GLU A 990 -29.09 -41.05 -4.61
CA GLU A 990 -30.29 -41.82 -4.24
C GLU A 990 -30.83 -42.69 -5.38
N ARG A 991 -30.73 -42.23 -6.64
CA ARG A 991 -31.07 -43.04 -7.83
C ARG A 991 -30.11 -44.22 -8.01
N PHE A 992 -28.80 -44.01 -7.87
CA PHE A 992 -27.81 -45.09 -7.96
C PHE A 992 -28.00 -46.12 -6.84
N LYS A 993 -28.24 -45.68 -5.59
CA LYS A 993 -28.60 -46.58 -4.48
C LYS A 993 -29.89 -47.38 -4.71
N ARG A 994 -30.80 -46.91 -5.59
CA ARG A 994 -31.99 -47.68 -6.01
C ARG A 994 -31.69 -48.68 -7.13
N PHE A 995 -30.70 -48.40 -7.97
CA PHE A 995 -30.25 -49.32 -9.03
C PHE A 995 -29.39 -50.47 -8.46
N ASP A 996 -28.49 -50.18 -7.51
CA ASP A 996 -27.67 -51.20 -6.83
C ASP A 996 -28.47 -52.10 -5.87
N ARG A 997 -29.75 -51.79 -5.62
CA ARG A 997 -30.66 -52.66 -4.86
C ARG A 997 -31.28 -53.79 -5.70
N ILE A 998 -30.97 -53.88 -6.98
CA ILE A 998 -31.49 -54.92 -7.88
C ILE A 998 -30.59 -56.16 -7.88
N ASP A 999 -29.31 -56.05 -7.51
CA ASP A 999 -28.41 -57.19 -7.34
C ASP A 999 -27.97 -57.31 -5.86
N GLY A 1000 -28.23 -58.47 -5.27
CA GLY A 1000 -28.15 -58.69 -3.83
C GLY A 1000 -26.75 -58.69 -3.22
N GLU A 1001 -26.74 -58.33 -1.93
CA GLU A 1001 -25.86 -58.81 -0.85
C GLU A 1001 -24.41 -58.33 -0.64
N GLU A 1002 -23.81 -57.40 -1.40
CA GLU A 1002 -22.43 -56.94 -1.09
C GLU A 1002 -22.26 -55.45 -0.72
N ALA A 1003 -23.32 -54.67 -0.56
CA ALA A 1003 -23.20 -53.23 -0.28
C ALA A 1003 -23.19 -52.84 1.22
N ALA A 1004 -23.05 -53.80 2.15
CA ALA A 1004 -23.13 -53.53 3.59
C ALA A 1004 -21.80 -53.15 4.26
N GLU A 1005 -20.64 -53.35 3.60
CA GLU A 1005 -19.32 -53.13 4.21
C GLU A 1005 -18.73 -51.72 3.99
N PHE A 1006 -19.34 -50.89 3.13
CA PHE A 1006 -18.95 -49.49 2.90
C PHE A 1006 -19.97 -48.50 3.48
N ALA A 1007 -20.38 -48.70 4.74
CA ALA A 1007 -21.08 -47.63 5.46
C ALA A 1007 -20.11 -46.44 5.61
N PRO A 1008 -20.38 -45.27 4.99
CA PRO A 1008 -19.48 -44.14 5.12
C PRO A 1008 -19.51 -43.66 6.56
N ILE A 1009 -18.36 -43.24 7.07
CA ILE A 1009 -18.11 -42.58 8.37
C ILE A 1009 -18.92 -41.26 8.55
N ALA A 1010 -19.88 -40.99 7.65
CA ALA A 1010 -20.61 -39.75 7.43
C ALA A 1010 -21.97 -39.63 8.13
N ASP A 1011 -22.53 -40.70 8.71
CA ASP A 1011 -23.88 -40.70 9.32
C ASP A 1011 -23.87 -40.80 10.86
N GLU A 1012 -22.79 -40.33 11.49
CA GLU A 1012 -22.76 -40.18 12.94
C GLU A 1012 -23.64 -39.00 13.39
N PRO A 1013 -24.55 -39.17 14.37
CA PRO A 1013 -25.38 -38.08 14.86
C PRO A 1013 -24.52 -36.98 15.50
N LEU A 1014 -24.88 -35.72 15.23
CA LEU A 1014 -24.29 -34.55 15.87
C LEU A 1014 -24.81 -34.47 17.31
N THR A 1015 -23.94 -34.71 18.28
CA THR A 1015 -24.24 -34.61 19.72
C THR A 1015 -23.68 -33.32 20.32
N GLY A 1016 -24.24 -32.84 21.43
CA GLY A 1016 -23.70 -31.70 22.17
C GLY A 1016 -22.20 -31.81 22.48
N GLN A 1017 -21.72 -33.04 22.74
CA GLN A 1017 -20.29 -33.31 22.97
C GLN A 1017 -19.41 -33.07 21.74
N LYS A 1018 -19.88 -33.36 20.52
CA LYS A 1018 -19.13 -33.06 19.27
C LYS A 1018 -19.09 -31.59 18.95
N LEU A 1019 -20.18 -30.86 19.23
CA LEU A 1019 -20.24 -29.40 19.13
C LEU A 1019 -19.19 -28.74 20.03
N MET A 1020 -18.93 -29.35 21.18
CA MET A 1020 -17.89 -28.92 22.10
C MET A 1020 -16.47 -29.28 21.67
N SER A 1021 -16.21 -29.93 20.52
CA SER A 1021 -14.86 -30.28 20.05
C SER A 1021 -14.15 -29.13 19.31
N MET A 1022 -12.81 -29.08 19.37
CA MET A 1022 -12.02 -28.02 18.71
C MET A 1022 -11.97 -28.19 17.19
N GLU A 1023 -12.01 -29.43 16.74
CA GLU A 1023 -12.07 -29.75 15.32
C GLU A 1023 -13.39 -29.24 14.72
N TYR A 1024 -14.51 -29.29 15.47
CA TYR A 1024 -15.78 -28.75 15.02
C TYR A 1024 -15.78 -27.22 14.90
N SER A 1025 -15.18 -26.48 15.84
CA SER A 1025 -15.10 -25.01 15.73
C SER A 1025 -14.25 -24.58 14.53
N THR A 1026 -13.17 -25.31 14.26
CA THR A 1026 -12.29 -25.11 13.10
C THR A 1026 -13.01 -25.47 11.79
N PHE A 1027 -13.74 -26.58 11.76
CA PHE A 1027 -14.63 -26.98 10.67
C PHE A 1027 -15.69 -25.90 10.38
N ALA A 1028 -16.42 -25.45 11.40
CA ALA A 1028 -17.45 -24.42 11.28
C ALA A 1028 -16.89 -23.08 10.78
N THR A 1029 -15.68 -22.73 11.20
CA THR A 1029 -14.95 -21.56 10.68
C THR A 1029 -14.65 -21.71 9.18
N GLY A 1030 -14.32 -22.91 8.72
CA GLY A 1030 -14.17 -23.27 7.31
C GLY A 1030 -15.47 -23.17 6.51
N VAL A 1031 -16.56 -23.70 7.05
CA VAL A 1031 -17.90 -23.58 6.44
C VAL A 1031 -18.31 -22.12 6.32
N SER A 1032 -18.07 -21.31 7.36
CA SER A 1032 -18.30 -19.86 7.31
C SER A 1032 -17.46 -19.18 6.22
N ALA A 1033 -16.16 -19.47 6.16
CA ALA A 1033 -15.27 -18.92 5.13
C ALA A 1033 -15.73 -19.28 3.70
N ALA A 1034 -16.11 -20.54 3.47
CA ALA A 1034 -16.64 -21.01 2.20
C ALA A 1034 -17.95 -20.29 1.80
N PHE A 1035 -18.89 -20.17 2.75
CA PHE A 1035 -20.15 -19.45 2.52
C PHE A 1035 -19.92 -17.98 2.18
N HIS A 1036 -19.06 -17.30 2.93
CA HIS A 1036 -18.71 -15.90 2.69
C HIS A 1036 -17.99 -15.72 1.36
N LEU A 1037 -17.04 -16.59 1.03
CA LEU A 1037 -16.33 -16.54 -0.24
C LEU A 1037 -17.32 -16.66 -1.41
N LEU A 1038 -18.28 -17.59 -1.38
CA LEU A 1038 -19.31 -17.74 -2.41
C LEU A 1038 -20.24 -16.51 -2.48
N HIS A 1039 -20.62 -15.97 -1.32
CA HIS A 1039 -21.44 -14.76 -1.26
C HIS A 1039 -20.74 -13.54 -1.88
N VAL A 1040 -19.49 -13.31 -1.49
CA VAL A 1040 -18.69 -12.18 -1.97
C VAL A 1040 -18.32 -12.36 -3.44
N SER A 1041 -18.04 -13.59 -3.87
CA SER A 1041 -17.84 -13.92 -5.28
C SER A 1041 -19.10 -13.68 -6.11
N SER A 1042 -20.30 -13.82 -5.53
CA SER A 1042 -21.55 -13.48 -6.22
C SER A 1042 -21.73 -11.97 -6.38
N LEU A 1043 -21.15 -11.15 -5.49
CA LEU A 1043 -21.19 -9.68 -5.60
C LEU A 1043 -20.24 -9.13 -6.68
N ILE A 1044 -19.24 -9.91 -7.10
CA ILE A 1044 -18.29 -9.52 -8.14
C ILE A 1044 -18.83 -9.75 -9.55
N ALA A 1045 -19.69 -10.77 -9.70
CA ALA A 1045 -20.43 -11.10 -10.92
C ALA A 1045 -21.55 -10.09 -11.15
#